data_AF-A0A937MQB1-F1
#
_entry.id   AF-A0A937MQB1-F1
#
_cell.length_a   1.000
_cell.length_b   1.000
_cell.length_c   1.000
_cell.angle_alpha   90.00
_cell.angle_beta   90.00
_cell.angle_gamma   90.00
#
_symmetry.space_group_name_H-M   'P 1'
#
loop_
_entity.id
_entity.type
_entity.pdbx_description
1 polymer ?
#
loop_
_entity_poly.entity_id
_entity_poly.type
_entity_poly.pdbx_seq_one_letter_code
_entity_poly.pdbx_strand_id
1 'polypeptide(L)'
;MDIITKIIDIVGKENVFDDRVECVSYSRDLSVHEGIPDVVVFAYTTEQISGIMRLANQEKVPVTVQGSGTATTGASLPVEGGILLDVHRMNKILEIDKDNFYARVEPGVICNQLNAELGKQNLMFPPNPGSEAIATIGGMMSTNASGHRAVKYGTARDYVKALKVVLADGTIIETGFKTPKSAFGYDLNRVFASSEGTLGVIAEITVKIQVCPESNALALAIFNDLFAAGAAVTDIIGSGIQLTACEIMDKYSLKVVEKAIERDITGIEAMLIIESDGAKETVVKDMGKIGDICKKHGVKEFTWSDDSARAAEIMEARGKLVPTLSRIKPGNRLVSISEDLGIPPTKIPEVIKRAQEISEKYDLLLTTFGHIGDGNVHTTMVTDMRSKAEWERVRPAADELAELALEMGGTITAEHGTGLARNPYMEKQLGPALDVMRSIKKALDPNNILNPGKMGLEKKKYDIYDYFAYQPLIDHPEGVNSFGEETDNELLACIYCGFCRLGCPTFSVTHRESRNARGRSVLAFNLLNGTIEPSSELAEAMYSCTTCQACTYFCPARVKVDEIVEGVREKLYREGYAPEPVLAVRDNITKTGNVYASAREERIDIYPPALKEKAVNAQLKTEAETLLFMGCVPSYLDMKMVPSLIKPLDAADVDYTTLSVEESCCGFPLFLMGAEDEFKAGAEKLIERIKTTGANELVTPCAGCYKTFTKIYPEVGDLGLQVYHSVHYLEKLINEGRIKLKGDLGKKVTYHDPCDLGRAFKIFDEPRNILQKIPGLEYVEMGRNRLQARCCGGGGGVQANNPELAIEMAAERVRDALAVGAEIIVSGCAACKDNLKKGANAIPKKERGKIKVMDITEMVAKQIDG
;
A
#
# COMPACT_ATOMS: atom_id res chain seq x y z
N MET A 1 -3.67 -5.49 -40.19
CA MET A 1 -4.43 -5.12 -38.98
C MET A 1 -3.42 -4.97 -37.87
N ASP A 2 -3.40 -3.81 -37.22
CA ASP A 2 -2.49 -3.48 -36.13
C ASP A 2 -2.55 -4.52 -35.00
N ILE A 3 -1.41 -4.84 -34.37
CA ILE A 3 -1.31 -5.86 -33.32
C ILE A 3 -2.19 -5.52 -32.12
N ILE A 4 -2.30 -4.23 -31.78
CA ILE A 4 -3.16 -3.75 -30.69
C ILE A 4 -4.63 -4.06 -30.98
N THR A 5 -5.08 -3.89 -32.23
CA THR A 5 -6.45 -4.26 -32.63
C THR A 5 -6.70 -5.76 -32.42
N LYS A 6 -5.75 -6.62 -32.80
CA LYS A 6 -5.86 -8.07 -32.58
C LYS A 6 -5.86 -8.44 -31.09
N ILE A 7 -5.11 -7.72 -30.26
CA ILE A 7 -5.11 -7.90 -28.79
C ILE A 7 -6.49 -7.50 -28.23
N ILE A 8 -7.05 -6.38 -28.68
CA ILE A 8 -8.39 -5.92 -28.31
C ILE A 8 -9.45 -6.97 -28.66
N ASP A 9 -9.36 -7.63 -29.81
CA ASP A 9 -10.29 -8.69 -30.20
C ASP A 9 -10.22 -9.92 -29.25
N ILE A 10 -9.11 -10.13 -28.55
CA ILE A 10 -8.91 -11.25 -27.61
C ILE A 10 -9.41 -10.88 -26.21
N VAL A 11 -9.02 -9.72 -25.68
CA VAL A 11 -9.25 -9.35 -24.27
C VAL A 11 -10.31 -8.28 -24.05
N GLY A 12 -10.79 -7.60 -25.10
CA GLY A 12 -11.64 -6.42 -24.98
C GLY A 12 -10.85 -5.13 -24.80
N LYS A 13 -11.38 -4.01 -25.30
CA LYS A 13 -10.69 -2.71 -25.34
C LYS A 13 -10.36 -2.16 -23.94
N GLU A 14 -11.24 -2.40 -22.99
CA GLU A 14 -11.12 -1.98 -21.59
C GLU A 14 -9.97 -2.66 -20.83
N ASN A 15 -9.33 -3.65 -21.44
CA ASN A 15 -8.25 -4.44 -20.85
C ASN A 15 -6.90 -4.23 -21.57
N VAL A 16 -6.81 -3.22 -22.44
CA VAL A 16 -5.60 -2.89 -23.21
C VAL A 16 -5.26 -1.42 -23.00
N PHE A 17 -4.03 -1.14 -22.58
CA PHE A 17 -3.54 0.22 -22.34
C PHE A 17 -2.14 0.38 -22.93
N ASP A 18 -2.03 1.22 -23.96
CA ASP A 18 -0.79 1.56 -24.67
C ASP A 18 -0.39 3.04 -24.44
N ASP A 19 -1.10 3.74 -23.55
CA ASP A 19 -0.74 5.11 -23.16
C ASP A 19 0.57 5.11 -22.33
N ARG A 20 1.43 6.10 -22.61
CA ARG A 20 2.78 6.18 -22.01
C ARG A 20 2.73 6.23 -20.48
N VAL A 21 1.71 6.87 -19.91
CA VAL A 21 1.56 7.03 -18.46
C VAL A 21 1.21 5.70 -17.79
N GLU A 22 0.32 4.90 -18.39
CA GLU A 22 0.08 3.54 -17.91
C GLU A 22 1.34 2.69 -18.05
N CYS A 23 1.98 2.65 -19.22
CA CYS A 23 3.17 1.82 -19.42
C CYS A 23 4.32 2.17 -18.46
N VAL A 24 4.63 3.46 -18.28
CA VAL A 24 5.67 3.92 -17.33
C VAL A 24 5.33 3.56 -15.90
N SER A 25 4.06 3.50 -15.51
CA SER A 25 3.69 3.11 -14.14
C SER A 25 4.06 1.67 -13.77
N TYR A 26 4.35 0.80 -14.76
CA TYR A 26 4.90 -0.55 -14.57
C TYR A 26 6.43 -0.60 -14.69
N SER A 27 7.11 0.54 -14.79
CA SER A 27 8.54 0.53 -15.13
C SER A 27 9.48 0.11 -14.01
N ARG A 28 8.96 -0.07 -12.78
CA ARG A 28 9.76 -0.27 -11.57
C ARG A 28 9.23 -1.42 -10.70
N ASP A 29 10.15 -2.14 -10.08
CA ASP A 29 9.95 -3.01 -8.94
C ASP A 29 10.91 -2.61 -7.79
N LEU A 30 11.20 -3.47 -6.82
CA LEU A 30 12.14 -3.13 -5.72
C LEU A 30 13.61 -3.13 -6.17
N SER A 31 13.93 -3.60 -7.38
CA SER A 31 15.29 -3.64 -7.89
C SER A 31 15.80 -2.26 -8.30
N VAL A 32 17.08 -2.22 -8.67
CA VAL A 32 17.73 -1.01 -9.22
C VAL A 32 17.46 -0.79 -10.70
N HIS A 33 16.66 -1.66 -11.32
CA HIS A 33 16.44 -1.68 -12.76
C HIS A 33 15.12 -0.99 -13.14
N GLU A 34 14.99 -0.70 -14.43
CA GLU A 34 13.76 -0.27 -15.06
C GLU A 34 13.51 -0.99 -16.39
N GLY A 35 12.24 -1.11 -16.78
CA GLY A 35 11.84 -1.63 -18.09
C GLY A 35 10.40 -1.23 -18.39
N ILE A 36 10.16 -0.65 -19.57
CA ILE A 36 8.85 -0.04 -19.90
C ILE A 36 8.21 -0.86 -21.02
N PRO A 37 6.96 -1.37 -20.82
CA PRO A 37 6.27 -2.09 -21.89
C PRO A 37 5.77 -1.13 -22.97
N ASP A 38 5.47 -1.67 -24.15
CA ASP A 38 4.76 -0.92 -25.19
C ASP A 38 3.24 -0.94 -24.95
N VAL A 39 2.73 -2.03 -24.36
CA VAL A 39 1.31 -2.18 -24.01
C VAL A 39 1.12 -3.03 -22.75
N VAL A 40 0.18 -2.63 -21.91
CA VAL A 40 -0.29 -3.39 -20.75
C VAL A 40 -1.61 -4.08 -21.11
N VAL A 41 -1.68 -5.39 -20.87
CA VAL A 41 -2.81 -6.24 -21.22
C VAL A 41 -3.29 -7.02 -19.99
N PHE A 42 -4.57 -6.88 -19.64
CA PHE A 42 -5.18 -7.65 -18.55
C PHE A 42 -5.91 -8.89 -19.10
N ALA A 43 -5.62 -10.07 -18.55
CA ALA A 43 -6.33 -11.31 -18.87
C ALA A 43 -7.20 -11.80 -17.72
N TYR A 44 -8.30 -12.49 -18.05
CA TYR A 44 -9.24 -13.09 -17.09
C TYR A 44 -9.44 -14.60 -17.27
N THR A 45 -8.94 -15.16 -18.37
CA THR A 45 -9.14 -16.57 -18.72
C THR A 45 -7.88 -17.17 -19.31
N THR A 46 -7.72 -18.49 -19.18
CA THR A 46 -6.62 -19.23 -19.79
C THR A 46 -6.65 -19.10 -21.32
N GLU A 47 -7.83 -19.04 -21.92
CA GLU A 47 -8.04 -18.91 -23.36
C GLU A 47 -7.55 -17.55 -23.88
N GLN A 48 -7.77 -16.46 -23.12
CA GLN A 48 -7.23 -15.15 -23.45
C GLN A 48 -5.70 -15.15 -23.42
N ILE A 49 -5.08 -15.70 -22.36
CA ILE A 49 -3.62 -15.87 -22.29
C ILE A 49 -3.11 -16.65 -23.50
N SER A 50 -3.75 -17.77 -23.81
CA SER A 50 -3.45 -18.61 -24.98
C SER A 50 -3.56 -17.85 -26.32
N GLY A 51 -4.57 -16.99 -26.47
CA GLY A 51 -4.72 -16.11 -27.63
C GLY A 51 -3.59 -15.09 -27.75
N ILE A 52 -3.24 -14.41 -26.64
CA ILE A 52 -2.15 -13.44 -26.59
C ILE A 52 -0.81 -14.10 -26.91
N MET A 53 -0.52 -15.26 -26.32
CA MET A 53 0.74 -15.98 -26.57
C MET A 53 0.86 -16.42 -28.03
N ARG A 54 -0.20 -16.97 -28.64
CA ARG A 54 -0.21 -17.29 -30.08
C ARG A 54 0.14 -16.07 -30.93
N LEU A 55 -0.52 -14.94 -30.67
CA LEU A 55 -0.32 -13.71 -31.41
C LEU A 55 1.12 -13.18 -31.22
N ALA A 56 1.56 -13.07 -29.98
CA ALA A 56 2.90 -12.59 -29.64
C ALA A 56 3.99 -13.46 -30.27
N ASN A 57 3.82 -14.78 -30.28
CA ASN A 57 4.78 -15.70 -30.90
C ASN A 57 4.82 -15.61 -32.43
N GLN A 58 3.67 -15.40 -33.07
CA GLN A 58 3.59 -15.18 -34.51
C GLN A 58 4.27 -13.87 -34.93
N GLU A 59 4.03 -12.80 -34.17
CA GLU A 59 4.56 -11.46 -34.43
C GLU A 59 5.95 -11.24 -33.78
N LYS A 60 6.46 -12.22 -33.04
CA LYS A 60 7.73 -12.19 -32.29
C LYS A 60 7.85 -11.03 -31.31
N VAL A 61 6.75 -10.73 -30.62
CA VAL A 61 6.67 -9.66 -29.62
C VAL A 61 6.97 -10.24 -28.23
N PRO A 62 7.89 -9.66 -27.45
CA PRO A 62 8.14 -10.06 -26.07
C PRO A 62 6.89 -9.98 -25.19
N VAL A 63 6.77 -10.92 -24.25
CA VAL A 63 5.71 -10.97 -23.24
C VAL A 63 6.36 -11.10 -21.87
N THR A 64 6.10 -10.12 -20.99
CA THR A 64 6.48 -10.17 -19.58
C THR A 64 5.22 -10.37 -18.75
N VAL A 65 5.17 -11.46 -17.97
CA VAL A 65 4.00 -11.78 -17.14
C VAL A 65 4.14 -11.12 -15.77
N GLN A 66 3.06 -10.51 -15.28
CA GLN A 66 3.03 -9.91 -13.96
C GLN A 66 1.80 -10.33 -13.14
N GLY A 67 2.03 -10.66 -11.87
CA GLY A 67 0.97 -10.68 -10.84
C GLY A 67 0.87 -9.30 -10.18
N SER A 68 1.15 -9.22 -8.88
CA SER A 68 1.18 -7.93 -8.19
C SER A 68 2.45 -7.09 -8.42
N GLY A 69 3.47 -7.61 -9.11
CA GLY A 69 4.73 -6.88 -9.38
C GLY A 69 5.52 -6.55 -8.11
N THR A 70 5.63 -7.50 -7.18
CA THR A 70 6.36 -7.34 -5.90
C THR A 70 7.78 -7.92 -5.95
N ALA A 71 8.32 -8.13 -7.15
CA ALA A 71 9.65 -8.71 -7.36
C ALA A 71 10.76 -7.77 -6.89
N THR A 72 11.91 -8.34 -6.50
CA THR A 72 13.06 -7.60 -5.98
C THR A 72 14.27 -7.60 -6.92
N THR A 73 14.17 -8.32 -8.03
CA THR A 73 15.29 -8.66 -8.89
C THR A 73 15.14 -8.15 -10.31
N GLY A 74 14.06 -7.42 -10.65
CA GLY A 74 13.75 -7.04 -12.02
C GLY A 74 13.03 -8.14 -12.81
N ALA A 75 12.61 -9.23 -12.15
CA ALA A 75 12.00 -10.39 -12.78
C ALA A 75 10.70 -10.08 -13.55
N SER A 76 9.94 -9.07 -13.11
CA SER A 76 8.69 -8.65 -13.74
C SER A 76 8.84 -7.42 -14.65
N LEU A 77 10.07 -6.99 -14.98
CA LEU A 77 10.30 -5.79 -15.77
C LEU A 77 10.40 -6.09 -17.28
N PRO A 78 9.61 -5.41 -18.13
CA PRO A 78 9.65 -5.54 -19.59
C PRO A 78 10.80 -4.74 -20.21
N VAL A 79 12.04 -5.18 -19.97
CA VAL A 79 13.26 -4.49 -20.44
C VAL A 79 13.44 -4.48 -21.97
N GLU A 80 12.77 -5.38 -22.67
CA GLU A 80 12.73 -5.44 -24.15
C GLU A 80 11.42 -4.88 -24.72
N GLY A 81 10.66 -4.11 -23.92
CA GLY A 81 9.34 -3.60 -24.32
C GLY A 81 8.29 -4.71 -24.47
N GLY A 82 7.45 -4.58 -25.49
CA GLY A 82 6.42 -5.55 -25.83
C GLY A 82 5.22 -5.52 -24.89
N ILE A 83 4.64 -6.70 -24.66
CA ILE A 83 3.40 -6.87 -23.90
C ILE A 83 3.74 -7.15 -22.43
N LEU A 84 3.24 -6.30 -21.53
CA LEU A 84 3.09 -6.68 -20.12
C LEU A 84 1.73 -7.35 -19.94
N LEU A 85 1.75 -8.67 -19.71
CA LEU A 85 0.55 -9.48 -19.49
C LEU A 85 0.28 -9.59 -17.98
N ASP A 86 -0.67 -8.81 -17.51
CA ASP A 86 -1.08 -8.80 -16.12
C ASP A 86 -2.22 -9.82 -15.87
N VAL A 87 -1.98 -10.73 -14.92
CA VAL A 87 -2.90 -11.81 -14.52
C VAL A 87 -3.47 -11.63 -13.11
N HIS A 88 -3.29 -10.48 -12.47
CA HIS A 88 -3.80 -10.23 -11.10
C HIS A 88 -5.33 -10.26 -11.00
N ARG A 89 -6.03 -10.09 -12.12
CA ARG A 89 -7.51 -10.14 -12.19
C ARG A 89 -8.05 -11.56 -12.31
N MET A 90 -7.21 -12.55 -12.58
CA MET A 90 -7.54 -13.97 -12.41
C MET A 90 -7.36 -14.34 -10.94
N ASN A 91 -8.30 -13.94 -10.08
CA ASN A 91 -8.16 -13.98 -8.62
C ASN A 91 -9.19 -14.84 -7.88
N LYS A 92 -9.74 -15.86 -8.54
CA LYS A 92 -10.71 -16.78 -7.94
C LYS A 92 -10.06 -17.98 -7.27
N ILE A 93 -10.55 -18.30 -6.08
CA ILE A 93 -10.39 -19.64 -5.48
C ILE A 93 -11.43 -20.54 -6.16
N LEU A 94 -10.95 -21.48 -6.98
CA LEU A 94 -11.80 -22.34 -7.80
C LEU A 94 -12.35 -23.53 -7.03
N GLU A 95 -11.59 -24.05 -6.06
CA GLU A 95 -11.91 -25.27 -5.32
C GLU A 95 -11.11 -25.32 -4.01
N ILE A 96 -11.75 -25.70 -2.90
CA ILE A 96 -11.07 -26.12 -1.67
C ILE A 96 -11.56 -27.53 -1.36
N ASP A 97 -10.68 -28.51 -1.50
CA ASP A 97 -10.94 -29.91 -1.16
C ASP A 97 -10.21 -30.24 0.14
N LYS A 98 -10.95 -30.16 1.24
CA LYS A 98 -10.45 -30.44 2.59
C LYS A 98 -10.20 -31.93 2.83
N ASP A 99 -10.89 -32.81 2.12
CA ASP A 99 -10.80 -34.26 2.34
C ASP A 99 -9.53 -34.81 1.66
N ASN A 100 -9.13 -34.19 0.53
CA ASN A 100 -7.92 -34.52 -0.22
C ASN A 100 -6.78 -33.51 -0.04
N PHE A 101 -6.95 -32.53 0.86
CA PHE A 101 -5.94 -31.55 1.26
C PHE A 101 -5.31 -30.79 0.09
N TYR A 102 -6.15 -30.22 -0.79
CA TYR A 102 -5.68 -29.29 -1.81
C TYR A 102 -6.64 -28.11 -2.03
N ALA A 103 -6.09 -27.02 -2.56
CA ALA A 103 -6.85 -25.90 -3.09
C ALA A 103 -6.46 -25.64 -4.55
N ARG A 104 -7.43 -25.25 -5.38
CA ARG A 104 -7.23 -24.90 -6.79
C ARG A 104 -7.56 -23.43 -6.95
N VAL A 105 -6.62 -22.67 -7.49
CA VAL A 105 -6.66 -21.21 -7.50
C VAL A 105 -6.19 -20.66 -8.84
N GLU A 106 -6.75 -19.53 -9.23
CA GLU A 106 -6.22 -18.70 -10.31
C GLU A 106 -4.94 -17.96 -9.84
N PRO A 107 -4.04 -17.55 -10.77
CA PRO A 107 -2.71 -17.03 -10.41
C PRO A 107 -2.73 -15.73 -9.62
N GLY A 108 -3.75 -14.88 -9.82
CA GLY A 108 -3.92 -13.60 -9.15
C GLY A 108 -4.48 -13.66 -7.73
N VAL A 109 -4.82 -14.85 -7.20
CA VAL A 109 -5.23 -15.00 -5.80
C VAL A 109 -4.10 -14.53 -4.87
N ILE A 110 -4.41 -13.66 -3.91
CA ILE A 110 -3.43 -13.18 -2.92
C ILE A 110 -3.24 -14.22 -1.81
N CYS A 111 -2.01 -14.42 -1.34
CA CYS A 111 -1.69 -15.41 -0.29
C CYS A 111 -2.60 -15.26 0.94
N ASN A 112 -2.71 -14.04 1.49
CA ASN A 112 -3.58 -13.78 2.64
C ASN A 112 -5.06 -13.99 2.35
N GLN A 113 -5.52 -13.82 1.11
CA GLN A 113 -6.91 -14.12 0.74
C GLN A 113 -7.17 -15.63 0.77
N LEU A 114 -6.23 -16.43 0.24
CA LEU A 114 -6.32 -17.89 0.32
C LEU A 114 -6.32 -18.37 1.77
N ASN A 115 -5.36 -17.91 2.58
CA ASN A 115 -5.26 -18.30 3.99
C ASN A 115 -6.44 -17.82 4.84
N ALA A 116 -7.04 -16.66 4.55
CA ALA A 116 -8.25 -16.21 5.21
C ALA A 116 -9.46 -17.13 4.92
N GLU A 117 -9.56 -17.70 3.72
CA GLU A 117 -10.62 -18.66 3.39
C GLU A 117 -10.36 -20.04 4.01
N LEU A 118 -9.12 -20.53 3.93
CA LEU A 118 -8.71 -21.80 4.52
C LEU A 118 -8.86 -21.81 6.06
N GLY A 119 -8.54 -20.69 6.70
CA GLY A 119 -8.62 -20.54 8.16
C GLY A 119 -10.03 -20.75 8.72
N LYS A 120 -11.09 -20.47 7.96
CA LYS A 120 -12.49 -20.75 8.34
C LYS A 120 -12.76 -22.23 8.61
N GLN A 121 -11.90 -23.11 8.07
CA GLN A 121 -11.98 -24.57 8.18
C GLN A 121 -10.77 -25.16 8.93
N ASN A 122 -10.01 -24.35 9.67
CA ASN A 122 -8.79 -24.75 10.36
C ASN A 122 -7.70 -25.33 9.43
N LEU A 123 -7.62 -24.80 8.20
CA LEU A 123 -6.63 -25.19 7.19
C LEU A 123 -5.70 -24.01 6.88
N MET A 124 -4.53 -24.30 6.30
CA MET A 124 -3.57 -23.31 5.84
C MET A 124 -2.79 -23.74 4.60
N PHE A 125 -2.40 -22.75 3.81
CA PHE A 125 -1.33 -22.79 2.83
C PHE A 125 -0.07 -22.18 3.47
N PRO A 126 0.95 -22.99 3.82
CA PRO A 126 2.03 -22.56 4.73
C PRO A 126 3.03 -21.52 4.20
N PRO A 127 3.48 -21.54 2.92
CA PRO A 127 4.45 -20.57 2.43
C PRO A 127 3.98 -19.12 2.63
N ASN A 128 4.84 -18.29 3.22
CA ASN A 128 4.45 -16.98 3.73
C ASN A 128 5.53 -15.90 3.54
N PRO A 129 5.71 -15.40 2.31
CA PRO A 129 6.67 -14.34 2.04
C PRO A 129 6.30 -13.09 2.83
N GLY A 130 7.27 -12.22 3.13
CA GLY A 130 7.00 -10.93 3.79
C GLY A 130 5.98 -10.06 3.04
N SER A 131 5.76 -10.32 1.75
CA SER A 131 4.76 -9.68 0.90
C SER A 131 3.40 -10.40 0.83
N GLU A 132 3.12 -11.40 1.67
CA GLU A 132 1.90 -12.25 1.63
C GLU A 132 0.56 -11.48 1.56
N ALA A 133 0.53 -10.24 2.08
CA ALA A 133 -0.64 -9.37 2.01
C ALA A 133 -0.97 -8.90 0.58
N ILE A 134 0.00 -8.91 -0.34
CA ILE A 134 -0.11 -8.45 -1.73
C ILE A 134 0.45 -9.45 -2.75
N ALA A 135 1.18 -10.48 -2.33
CA ALA A 135 1.77 -11.47 -3.21
C ALA A 135 0.70 -12.40 -3.78
N THR A 136 0.70 -12.52 -5.11
CA THR A 136 -0.16 -13.45 -5.85
C THR A 136 0.42 -14.85 -5.82
N ILE A 137 -0.40 -15.91 -5.69
CA ILE A 137 0.05 -17.30 -5.70
C ILE A 137 0.82 -17.64 -6.99
N GLY A 138 0.39 -17.12 -8.15
CA GLY A 138 1.10 -17.29 -9.41
C GLY A 138 2.52 -16.72 -9.37
N GLY A 139 2.67 -15.49 -8.86
CA GLY A 139 4.00 -14.89 -8.59
C GLY A 139 4.85 -15.73 -7.64
N MET A 140 4.26 -16.20 -6.53
CA MET A 140 4.94 -17.06 -5.57
C MET A 140 5.43 -18.37 -6.20
N MET A 141 4.64 -19.01 -7.06
CA MET A 141 5.07 -20.21 -7.78
C MET A 141 6.19 -19.90 -8.78
N SER A 142 6.07 -18.80 -9.54
CA SER A 142 7.04 -18.40 -10.56
C SER A 142 8.40 -18.03 -9.98
N THR A 143 8.45 -17.39 -8.81
CA THR A 143 9.71 -17.02 -8.14
C THR A 143 10.17 -18.04 -7.09
N ASN A 144 9.33 -19.04 -6.81
CA ASN A 144 9.50 -19.93 -5.66
C ASN A 144 9.68 -19.18 -4.34
N ALA A 145 8.73 -18.27 -4.08
CA ALA A 145 8.72 -17.49 -2.85
C ALA A 145 8.83 -18.37 -1.61
N SER A 146 9.65 -17.92 -0.67
CA SER A 146 9.84 -18.54 0.64
C SER A 146 9.23 -17.64 1.73
N GLY A 147 9.80 -17.63 2.92
CA GLY A 147 9.45 -16.78 4.04
C GLY A 147 9.96 -17.37 5.34
N HIS A 148 9.67 -16.71 6.46
CA HIS A 148 10.18 -17.14 7.77
C HIS A 148 9.76 -18.56 8.16
N ARG A 149 8.71 -19.13 7.56
CA ARG A 149 8.27 -20.51 7.84
C ARG A 149 8.90 -21.59 6.98
N ALA A 150 9.77 -21.23 6.04
CA ALA A 150 10.37 -22.19 5.12
C ALA A 150 11.24 -23.24 5.84
N VAL A 151 11.82 -22.92 7.00
CA VAL A 151 12.59 -23.87 7.83
C VAL A 151 11.81 -25.14 8.18
N LYS A 152 10.50 -25.05 8.42
CA LYS A 152 9.62 -26.21 8.67
C LYS A 152 8.89 -26.66 7.43
N TYR A 153 8.33 -25.70 6.71
CA TYR A 153 7.31 -25.98 5.71
C TYR A 153 7.86 -26.03 4.29
N GLY A 154 9.08 -25.56 4.03
CA GLY A 154 9.62 -25.42 2.68
C GLY A 154 9.03 -24.24 1.94
N THR A 155 9.25 -24.19 0.62
CA THR A 155 8.93 -23.01 -0.20
C THR A 155 7.68 -23.23 -1.06
N ALA A 156 7.23 -22.20 -1.78
CA ALA A 156 6.07 -22.26 -2.65
C ALA A 156 6.04 -23.49 -3.58
N ARG A 157 7.17 -23.81 -4.24
CA ARG A 157 7.26 -24.96 -5.15
C ARG A 157 7.07 -26.32 -4.45
N ASP A 158 7.25 -26.42 -3.14
CA ASP A 158 7.06 -27.69 -2.42
C ASP A 158 5.58 -28.00 -2.19
N TYR A 159 4.71 -26.99 -2.32
CA TYR A 159 3.28 -27.12 -2.18
C TYR A 159 2.54 -27.28 -3.51
N VAL A 160 3.21 -27.19 -4.66
CA VAL A 160 2.54 -27.42 -5.94
C VAL A 160 2.16 -28.91 -6.10
N LYS A 161 0.94 -29.15 -6.60
CA LYS A 161 0.47 -30.48 -7.03
C LYS A 161 0.31 -30.56 -8.54
N ALA A 162 -0.26 -29.51 -9.12
CA ALA A 162 -0.49 -29.39 -10.56
C ALA A 162 -0.51 -27.92 -10.98
N LEU A 163 -0.13 -27.64 -12.23
CA LEU A 163 -0.25 -26.33 -12.86
C LEU A 163 -0.98 -26.46 -14.18
N LYS A 164 -1.72 -25.42 -14.57
CA LYS A 164 -2.12 -25.19 -15.96
C LYS A 164 -1.22 -24.10 -16.52
N VAL A 165 -0.50 -24.39 -17.60
CA VAL A 165 0.49 -23.50 -18.18
C VAL A 165 0.18 -23.25 -19.65
N VAL A 166 0.30 -22.00 -20.09
CA VAL A 166 0.26 -21.61 -21.50
C VAL A 166 1.69 -21.43 -22.00
N LEU A 167 2.09 -22.19 -23.02
CA LEU A 167 3.41 -22.14 -23.62
C LEU A 167 3.55 -20.95 -24.60
N ALA A 168 4.76 -20.71 -25.10
CA ALA A 168 5.05 -19.62 -26.04
C ALA A 168 4.16 -19.64 -27.28
N ASP A 169 3.89 -20.82 -27.84
CA ASP A 169 3.00 -21.01 -29.01
C ASP A 169 1.50 -20.93 -28.67
N GLY A 170 1.17 -20.66 -27.41
CA GLY A 170 -0.19 -20.63 -26.87
C GLY A 170 -0.81 -21.98 -26.59
N THR A 171 -0.07 -23.09 -26.71
CA THR A 171 -0.54 -24.41 -26.26
C THR A 171 -0.82 -24.40 -24.76
N ILE A 172 -1.98 -24.92 -24.36
CA ILE A 172 -2.35 -25.09 -22.95
C ILE A 172 -1.98 -26.51 -22.54
N ILE A 173 -1.18 -26.62 -21.48
CA ILE A 173 -0.80 -27.91 -20.89
C ILE A 173 -1.20 -27.97 -19.42
N GLU A 174 -1.38 -29.18 -18.93
CA GLU A 174 -1.51 -29.47 -17.50
C GLU A 174 -0.29 -30.26 -17.03
N THR A 175 0.25 -29.87 -15.89
CA THR A 175 1.39 -30.53 -15.25
C THR A 175 0.96 -31.16 -13.94
N GLY A 176 1.63 -32.24 -13.54
CA GLY A 176 1.37 -32.89 -12.26
C GLY A 176 -0.01 -33.51 -12.16
N PHE A 177 -0.44 -33.82 -10.92
CA PHE A 177 -1.68 -34.52 -10.63
C PHE A 177 -2.24 -34.08 -9.27
N LYS A 178 -3.56 -34.17 -9.09
CA LYS A 178 -4.20 -33.96 -7.78
C LYS A 178 -3.89 -35.07 -6.77
N THR A 179 -3.40 -36.22 -7.23
CA THR A 179 -3.06 -37.34 -6.35
C THR A 179 -1.87 -36.99 -5.45
N PRO A 180 -1.77 -37.57 -4.23
CA PRO A 180 -0.66 -37.28 -3.33
C PRO A 180 0.72 -37.69 -3.87
N LYS A 181 0.78 -38.69 -4.74
CA LYS A 181 2.02 -39.23 -5.33
C LYS A 181 1.79 -39.62 -6.78
N SER A 182 2.79 -39.39 -7.61
CA SER A 182 2.90 -39.90 -8.99
C SER A 182 4.37 -40.03 -9.35
N ALA A 183 4.73 -41.08 -10.07
CA ALA A 183 6.04 -41.27 -10.70
C ALA A 183 5.91 -41.38 -12.23
N PHE A 184 4.78 -40.93 -12.77
CA PHE A 184 4.45 -41.06 -14.18
C PHE A 184 5.02 -39.88 -14.98
N GLY A 185 6.13 -40.12 -15.70
CA GLY A 185 6.80 -39.12 -16.53
C GLY A 185 7.72 -38.16 -15.73
N TYR A 186 8.16 -37.09 -16.38
CA TYR A 186 8.97 -36.05 -15.75
C TYR A 186 8.12 -35.11 -14.88
N ASP A 187 8.70 -34.61 -13.78
CA ASP A 187 8.05 -33.63 -12.93
C ASP A 187 8.12 -32.22 -13.56
N LEU A 188 7.17 -31.94 -14.44
CA LEU A 188 7.06 -30.62 -15.08
C LEU A 188 6.65 -29.51 -14.11
N ASN A 189 6.07 -29.83 -12.94
CA ASN A 189 5.75 -28.77 -11.96
C ASN A 189 7.02 -28.02 -11.55
N ARG A 190 8.12 -28.75 -11.35
CA ARG A 190 9.42 -28.18 -10.94
C ARG A 190 10.14 -27.43 -12.05
N VAL A 191 9.75 -27.64 -13.30
CA VAL A 191 10.29 -26.90 -14.46
C VAL A 191 9.63 -25.53 -14.58
N PHE A 192 8.31 -25.45 -14.38
CA PHE A 192 7.57 -24.18 -14.49
C PHE A 192 7.51 -23.39 -13.18
N ALA A 193 7.53 -24.06 -12.02
CA ALA A 193 7.83 -23.38 -10.76
C ALA A 193 9.29 -22.90 -10.79
N SER A 194 9.56 -21.73 -10.20
CA SER A 194 10.89 -21.08 -10.26
C SER A 194 11.33 -20.60 -11.66
N SER A 195 10.46 -20.60 -12.67
CA SER A 195 10.86 -20.21 -14.03
C SER A 195 10.78 -18.70 -14.30
N GLU A 196 10.27 -17.90 -13.37
CA GLU A 196 10.10 -16.44 -13.52
C GLU A 196 9.39 -16.02 -14.82
N GLY A 197 8.42 -16.83 -15.28
CA GLY A 197 7.69 -16.58 -16.52
C GLY A 197 8.49 -16.78 -17.82
N THR A 198 9.74 -17.26 -17.74
CA THR A 198 10.60 -17.47 -18.93
C THR A 198 10.22 -18.70 -19.76
N LEU A 199 9.46 -19.65 -19.21
CA LEU A 199 9.13 -20.92 -19.88
C LEU A 199 7.64 -21.07 -20.24
N GLY A 200 6.77 -20.29 -19.61
CA GLY A 200 5.33 -20.28 -19.87
C GLY A 200 4.58 -19.39 -18.89
N VAL A 201 3.30 -19.19 -19.16
CA VAL A 201 2.39 -18.41 -18.32
C VAL A 201 1.55 -19.36 -17.46
N ILE A 202 1.71 -19.29 -16.13
CA ILE A 202 0.91 -20.08 -15.19
C ILE A 202 -0.51 -19.46 -15.12
N ALA A 203 -1.52 -20.24 -15.53
CA ALA A 203 -2.92 -19.80 -15.60
C ALA A 203 -3.83 -20.43 -14.53
N GLU A 204 -3.38 -21.51 -13.88
CA GLU A 204 -4.07 -22.15 -12.76
C GLU A 204 -3.07 -22.92 -11.88
N ILE A 205 -3.26 -22.91 -10.57
CA ILE A 205 -2.40 -23.61 -9.61
C ILE A 205 -3.25 -24.51 -8.71
N THR A 206 -2.84 -25.77 -8.56
CA THR A 206 -3.32 -26.64 -7.48
C THR A 206 -2.23 -26.74 -6.42
N VAL A 207 -2.52 -26.24 -5.21
CA VAL A 207 -1.61 -26.27 -4.05
C VAL A 207 -2.05 -27.30 -3.02
N LYS A 208 -1.10 -27.90 -2.32
CA LYS A 208 -1.32 -28.64 -1.08
C LYS A 208 -1.76 -27.65 0.01
N ILE A 209 -2.69 -28.08 0.86
CA ILE A 209 -3.08 -27.37 2.08
C ILE A 209 -2.97 -28.34 3.26
N GLN A 210 -2.89 -27.84 4.48
CA GLN A 210 -2.77 -28.69 5.67
C GLN A 210 -3.54 -28.11 6.84
N VAL A 211 -3.74 -28.90 7.90
CA VAL A 211 -4.40 -28.46 9.13
C VAL A 211 -3.49 -27.49 9.88
N CYS A 212 -4.08 -26.45 10.47
CA CYS A 212 -3.35 -25.56 11.37
C CYS A 212 -2.82 -26.34 12.61
N PRO A 213 -1.62 -26.03 13.11
CA PRO A 213 -1.08 -26.66 14.31
C PRO A 213 -1.96 -26.38 15.53
N GLU A 214 -1.93 -27.29 16.52
CA GLU A 214 -2.70 -27.17 17.77
C GLU A 214 -2.27 -25.96 18.61
N SER A 215 -0.96 -25.73 18.68
CA SER A 215 -0.34 -24.65 19.46
C SER A 215 0.81 -24.04 18.68
N ASN A 216 1.05 -22.75 18.87
CA ASN A 216 2.28 -22.07 18.50
C ASN A 216 2.86 -21.34 19.72
N ALA A 217 4.14 -21.02 19.67
CA ALA A 217 4.77 -20.12 20.61
C ALA A 217 5.85 -19.32 19.90
N LEU A 218 6.12 -18.11 20.40
CA LEU A 218 7.18 -17.23 19.93
C LEU A 218 8.10 -16.89 21.09
N ALA A 219 9.41 -17.02 20.87
CA ALA A 219 10.47 -16.62 21.76
C ALA A 219 11.26 -15.43 21.21
N LEU A 220 11.65 -14.53 22.11
CA LEU A 220 12.61 -13.46 21.87
C LEU A 220 13.87 -13.75 22.68
N ALA A 221 15.01 -13.76 22.00
CA ALA A 221 16.32 -13.94 22.62
C ALA A 221 17.22 -12.73 22.29
N ILE A 222 17.65 -12.00 23.31
CA ILE A 222 18.42 -10.76 23.18
C ILE A 222 19.90 -11.04 23.46
N PHE A 223 20.77 -10.61 22.56
CA PHE A 223 22.21 -10.78 22.65
C PHE A 223 22.93 -9.43 22.55
N ASN A 224 24.06 -9.31 23.25
CA ASN A 224 24.99 -8.18 23.13
C ASN A 224 26.10 -8.47 22.09
N ASP A 225 25.97 -9.56 21.33
CA ASP A 225 26.90 -9.97 20.29
C ASP A 225 26.14 -10.71 19.19
N LEU A 226 26.24 -10.19 17.96
CA LEU A 226 25.63 -10.78 16.77
C LEU A 226 26.20 -12.16 16.45
N PHE A 227 27.48 -12.40 16.74
CA PHE A 227 28.13 -13.69 16.51
C PHE A 227 27.63 -14.76 17.48
N ALA A 228 27.46 -14.40 18.75
CA ALA A 228 26.87 -15.28 19.75
C ALA A 228 25.44 -15.69 19.38
N ALA A 229 24.64 -14.76 18.84
CA ALA A 229 23.31 -15.06 18.32
C ALA A 229 23.36 -16.06 17.15
N GLY A 230 24.24 -15.85 16.17
CA GLY A 230 24.43 -16.78 15.05
C GLY A 230 24.94 -18.18 15.48
N ALA A 231 25.82 -18.24 16.47
CA ALA A 231 26.28 -19.50 17.04
C ALA A 231 25.16 -20.25 17.79
N ALA A 232 24.30 -19.53 18.52
CA ALA A 232 23.13 -20.11 19.16
C ALA A 232 22.18 -20.74 18.16
N VAL A 233 21.89 -20.07 17.04
CA VAL A 233 21.08 -20.61 15.94
C VAL A 233 21.64 -21.95 15.43
N THR A 234 22.95 -22.03 15.25
CA THR A 234 23.60 -23.26 14.74
C THR A 234 23.37 -24.44 15.68
N ASP A 235 23.52 -24.23 17.00
CA ASP A 235 23.24 -25.25 18.02
C ASP A 235 21.74 -25.58 18.12
N ILE A 236 20.84 -24.58 17.96
CA ILE A 236 19.39 -24.80 17.95
C ILE A 236 19.00 -25.70 16.78
N ILE A 237 19.43 -25.38 15.55
CA ILE A 237 19.16 -26.21 14.36
C ILE A 237 19.75 -27.61 14.55
N GLY A 238 21.00 -27.70 15.02
CA GLY A 238 21.69 -28.98 15.28
C GLY A 238 21.06 -29.85 16.38
N SER A 239 20.20 -29.28 17.23
CA SER A 239 19.53 -30.01 18.32
C SER A 239 18.35 -30.88 17.87
N GLY A 240 17.90 -30.73 16.61
CA GLY A 240 16.77 -31.47 16.04
C GLY A 240 15.39 -30.89 16.39
N ILE A 241 15.33 -29.73 17.04
CA ILE A 241 14.08 -29.00 17.29
C ILE A 241 13.44 -28.58 15.97
N GLN A 242 12.13 -28.82 15.81
CA GLN A 242 11.40 -28.46 14.61
C GLN A 242 10.92 -27.01 14.70
N LEU A 243 11.85 -26.08 14.44
CA LEU A 243 11.55 -24.65 14.40
C LEU A 243 10.55 -24.37 13.29
N THR A 244 9.57 -23.52 13.57
CA THR A 244 8.68 -22.96 12.55
C THR A 244 9.23 -21.66 12.00
N ALA A 245 9.93 -20.86 12.80
CA ALA A 245 10.68 -19.71 12.33
C ALA A 245 11.93 -19.51 13.19
N CYS A 246 12.98 -18.95 12.61
CA CYS A 246 14.14 -18.48 13.35
C CYS A 246 14.73 -17.31 12.58
N GLU A 247 14.48 -16.12 13.12
CA GLU A 247 14.89 -14.84 12.55
C GLU A 247 16.07 -14.28 13.32
N ILE A 248 17.00 -13.64 12.63
CA ILE A 248 18.01 -12.77 13.23
C ILE A 248 17.79 -11.32 12.83
N MET A 249 18.06 -10.39 13.74
CA MET A 249 18.02 -8.95 13.48
C MET A 249 19.20 -8.27 14.17
N ASP A 250 19.96 -7.46 13.42
CA ASP A 250 21.00 -6.60 13.97
C ASP A 250 20.43 -5.31 14.61
N LYS A 251 21.31 -4.54 15.25
CA LYS A 251 20.95 -3.26 15.90
C LYS A 251 20.28 -2.23 14.98
N TYR A 252 20.59 -2.24 13.68
CA TYR A 252 20.00 -1.31 12.73
C TYR A 252 18.56 -1.73 12.40
N SER A 253 18.37 -3.03 12.19
CA SER A 253 17.08 -3.67 11.90
C SER A 253 16.14 -3.60 13.11
N LEU A 254 16.69 -3.67 14.33
CA LEU A 254 15.91 -3.60 15.57
C LEU A 254 15.13 -2.29 15.75
N LYS A 255 15.65 -1.18 15.22
CA LYS A 255 14.95 0.13 15.23
C LYS A 255 13.57 0.06 14.59
N VAL A 256 13.36 -0.88 13.67
CA VAL A 256 12.07 -1.02 12.96
C VAL A 256 11.02 -1.74 13.81
N VAL A 257 11.42 -2.65 14.68
CA VAL A 257 10.50 -3.48 15.49
C VAL A 257 10.38 -3.02 16.94
N GLU A 258 11.16 -2.02 17.36
CA GLU A 258 11.21 -1.47 18.73
C GLU A 258 9.82 -1.27 19.37
N LYS A 259 8.92 -0.58 18.64
CA LYS A 259 7.55 -0.33 19.14
C LYS A 259 6.76 -1.63 19.31
N ALA A 260 6.91 -2.57 18.37
CA ALA A 260 6.19 -3.84 18.42
C ALA A 260 6.69 -4.72 19.55
N ILE A 261 8.00 -4.74 19.86
CA ILE A 261 8.54 -5.56 20.95
C ILE A 261 8.38 -4.93 22.34
N GLU A 262 7.91 -3.68 22.42
CA GLU A 262 7.69 -2.92 23.67
C GLU A 262 8.92 -2.88 24.59
N ARG A 263 10.12 -2.76 24.02
CA ARG A 263 11.40 -2.72 24.74
C ARG A 263 12.31 -1.64 24.21
N ASP A 264 13.08 -1.04 25.11
CA ASP A 264 14.24 -0.22 24.76
C ASP A 264 15.32 -1.12 24.14
N ILE A 265 15.67 -0.83 22.89
CA ILE A 265 16.67 -1.58 22.14
C ILE A 265 18.10 -1.05 22.35
N THR A 266 18.27 -0.01 23.16
CA THR A 266 19.58 0.61 23.42
C THR A 266 20.57 -0.42 23.99
N GLY A 267 21.70 -0.60 23.31
CA GLY A 267 22.75 -1.54 23.71
C GLY A 267 22.46 -3.01 23.39
N ILE A 268 21.43 -3.30 22.59
CA ILE A 268 21.21 -4.62 21.99
C ILE A 268 21.94 -4.67 20.65
N GLU A 269 22.84 -5.63 20.46
CA GLU A 269 23.54 -5.82 19.19
C GLU A 269 22.80 -6.80 18.27
N ALA A 270 22.07 -7.77 18.85
CA ALA A 270 21.28 -8.72 18.08
C ALA A 270 20.06 -9.27 18.84
N MET A 271 19.03 -9.63 18.09
CA MET A 271 17.86 -10.35 18.60
C MET A 271 17.53 -11.53 17.70
N LEU A 272 17.13 -12.64 18.34
CA LEU A 272 16.47 -13.75 17.65
C LEU A 272 14.97 -13.73 17.92
N ILE A 273 14.18 -13.96 16.88
CA ILE A 273 12.74 -14.26 16.97
C ILE A 273 12.56 -15.71 16.55
N ILE A 274 12.08 -16.55 17.45
CA ILE A 274 12.07 -18.01 17.25
C ILE A 274 10.65 -18.52 17.47
N GLU A 275 10.09 -19.20 16.48
CA GLU A 275 8.76 -19.82 16.59
C GLU A 275 8.86 -21.35 16.57
N SER A 276 7.99 -22.00 17.35
CA SER A 276 7.72 -23.43 17.23
C SER A 276 6.22 -23.65 17.26
N ASP A 277 5.74 -24.59 16.44
CA ASP A 277 4.34 -24.98 16.36
C ASP A 277 4.19 -26.51 16.40
N GLY A 278 3.04 -26.98 16.87
CA GLY A 278 2.72 -28.39 17.00
C GLY A 278 1.83 -28.70 18.19
N ALA A 279 1.97 -29.91 18.74
CA ALA A 279 1.29 -30.29 19.98
C ALA A 279 1.81 -29.44 21.16
N LYS A 280 0.91 -29.01 22.06
CA LYS A 280 1.24 -28.07 23.13
C LYS A 280 2.44 -28.50 23.99
N GLU A 281 2.50 -29.78 24.38
CA GLU A 281 3.59 -30.32 25.20
C GLU A 281 4.95 -30.25 24.49
N THR A 282 4.98 -30.48 23.18
CA THR A 282 6.18 -30.39 22.35
C THR A 282 6.66 -28.95 22.27
N VAL A 283 5.74 -28.00 22.02
CA VAL A 283 6.07 -26.56 21.92
C VAL A 283 6.70 -26.06 23.22
N VAL A 284 6.11 -26.37 24.38
CA VAL A 284 6.66 -25.96 25.69
C VAL A 284 8.06 -26.56 25.93
N LYS A 285 8.23 -27.84 25.59
CA LYS A 285 9.53 -28.53 25.72
C LYS A 285 10.58 -27.92 24.80
N ASP A 286 10.22 -27.60 23.57
CA ASP A 286 11.12 -26.98 22.59
C ASP A 286 11.53 -25.59 23.05
N MET A 287 10.60 -24.76 23.54
CA MET A 287 10.93 -23.44 24.09
C MET A 287 11.88 -23.50 25.30
N GLY A 288 11.71 -24.50 26.18
CA GLY A 288 12.64 -24.74 27.27
C GLY A 288 14.07 -25.05 26.78
N LYS A 289 14.19 -25.96 25.81
CA LYS A 289 15.49 -26.33 25.22
C LYS A 289 16.13 -25.17 24.46
N ILE A 290 15.36 -24.41 23.68
CA ILE A 290 15.84 -23.22 22.98
C ILE A 290 16.44 -22.24 24.00
N GLY A 291 15.72 -21.97 25.10
CA GLY A 291 16.22 -21.11 26.17
C GLY A 291 17.53 -21.60 26.78
N ASP A 292 17.69 -22.90 27.00
CA ASP A 292 18.94 -23.48 27.53
C ASP A 292 20.11 -23.38 26.55
N ILE A 293 19.86 -23.52 25.25
CA ILE A 293 20.87 -23.29 24.22
C ILE A 293 21.26 -21.81 24.18
N CYS A 294 20.28 -20.89 24.18
CA CYS A 294 20.56 -19.45 24.21
C CYS A 294 21.39 -19.06 25.45
N LYS A 295 21.11 -19.63 26.63
CA LYS A 295 21.92 -19.42 27.85
C LYS A 295 23.38 -19.86 27.68
N LYS A 296 23.62 -21.01 27.02
CA LYS A 296 24.97 -21.51 26.74
C LYS A 296 25.80 -20.51 25.90
N HIS A 297 25.13 -19.74 25.04
CA HIS A 297 25.74 -18.71 24.18
C HIS A 297 25.66 -17.29 24.77
N GLY A 298 25.34 -17.14 26.06
CA GLY A 298 25.39 -15.84 26.72
C GLY A 298 24.24 -14.89 26.39
N VAL A 299 23.04 -15.42 26.13
CA VAL A 299 21.83 -14.59 25.98
C VAL A 299 21.64 -13.70 27.21
N LYS A 300 21.36 -12.42 26.98
CA LYS A 300 21.08 -11.44 28.04
C LYS A 300 19.68 -11.64 28.62
N GLU A 301 18.72 -11.88 27.72
CA GLU A 301 17.33 -12.07 28.08
C GLU A 301 16.66 -13.04 27.11
N PHE A 302 15.90 -13.99 27.66
CA PHE A 302 15.11 -14.95 26.89
C PHE A 302 13.69 -14.96 27.45
N THR A 303 12.72 -14.64 26.61
CA THR A 303 11.29 -14.66 26.96
C THR A 303 10.51 -15.35 25.86
N TRP A 304 9.51 -16.16 26.21
CA TRP A 304 8.60 -16.74 25.23
C TRP A 304 7.15 -16.62 25.67
N SER A 305 6.23 -16.64 24.70
CA SER A 305 4.78 -16.54 24.90
C SER A 305 4.06 -17.48 23.92
N ASP A 306 2.95 -18.08 24.36
CA ASP A 306 1.97 -18.79 23.53
C ASP A 306 0.75 -17.92 23.15
N ASP A 307 0.84 -16.60 23.40
CA ASP A 307 -0.16 -15.63 22.92
C ASP A 307 0.00 -15.40 21.40
N SER A 308 -0.86 -16.07 20.65
CA SER A 308 -0.93 -15.98 19.19
C SER A 308 -1.13 -14.55 18.66
N ALA A 309 -1.85 -13.67 19.37
CA ALA A 309 -2.07 -12.30 18.92
C ALA A 309 -0.79 -11.48 19.07
N ARG A 310 -0.08 -11.66 20.19
CA ARG A 310 1.22 -11.03 20.43
C ARG A 310 2.28 -11.52 19.45
N ALA A 311 2.29 -12.82 19.15
CA ALA A 311 3.21 -13.39 18.15
C ALA A 311 2.95 -12.79 16.76
N ALA A 312 1.68 -12.71 16.34
CA ALA A 312 1.30 -12.12 15.06
C ALA A 312 1.71 -10.66 14.94
N GLU A 313 1.57 -9.85 16.01
CA GLU A 313 1.99 -8.44 16.02
C GLU A 313 3.50 -8.29 15.79
N ILE A 314 4.31 -9.07 16.50
CA ILE A 314 5.78 -9.05 16.37
C ILE A 314 6.19 -9.50 14.96
N MET A 315 5.60 -10.58 14.45
CA MET A 315 5.91 -11.10 13.11
C MET A 315 5.44 -10.17 11.99
N GLU A 316 4.32 -9.48 12.17
CA GLU A 316 3.87 -8.44 11.24
C GLU A 316 4.86 -7.27 11.20
N ALA A 317 5.39 -6.85 12.35
CA ALA A 317 6.43 -5.82 12.41
C ALA A 317 7.73 -6.28 11.74
N ARG A 318 8.15 -7.54 11.97
CA ARG A 318 9.30 -8.15 11.30
C ARG A 318 9.11 -8.25 9.79
N GLY A 319 7.92 -8.60 9.30
CA GLY A 319 7.59 -8.66 7.87
C GLY A 319 7.64 -7.29 7.18
N LYS A 320 7.48 -6.21 7.95
CA LYS A 320 7.57 -4.81 7.51
C LYS A 320 8.98 -4.23 7.52
N LEU A 321 9.99 -5.03 7.86
CA LEU A 321 11.38 -4.58 7.99
C LEU A 321 11.93 -3.98 6.70
N VAL A 322 11.89 -4.74 5.60
CA VAL A 322 12.55 -4.37 4.33
C VAL A 322 12.15 -2.98 3.86
N PRO A 323 10.85 -2.63 3.67
CA PRO A 323 10.51 -1.30 3.21
C PRO A 323 10.91 -0.18 4.18
N THR A 324 10.93 -0.45 5.48
CA THR A 324 11.25 0.57 6.50
C THR A 324 12.75 0.91 6.56
N LEU A 325 13.63 0.10 5.97
CA LEU A 325 15.07 0.39 5.93
C LEU A 325 15.40 1.72 5.23
N SER A 326 14.53 2.21 4.33
CA SER A 326 14.67 3.55 3.73
C SER A 326 14.51 4.70 4.74
N ARG A 327 14.12 4.43 5.98
CA ARG A 327 14.00 5.42 7.05
C ARG A 327 15.20 5.45 8.00
N ILE A 328 16.18 4.55 7.84
CA ILE A 328 17.37 4.54 8.70
C ILE A 328 18.22 5.79 8.47
N LYS A 329 18.37 6.22 7.21
CA LYS A 329 19.08 7.44 6.82
C LYS A 329 18.24 8.17 5.76
N PRO A 330 17.68 9.36 6.07
CA PRO A 330 16.91 10.15 5.10
C PRO A 330 17.67 10.38 3.80
N GLY A 331 16.98 10.32 2.66
CA GLY A 331 17.59 10.41 1.32
C GLY A 331 18.21 9.09 0.81
N ASN A 332 18.49 8.14 1.70
CA ASN A 332 18.99 6.83 1.31
C ASN A 332 17.85 5.80 1.23
N ARG A 333 18.06 4.77 0.40
CA ARG A 333 17.17 3.60 0.37
C ARG A 333 17.98 2.31 0.25
N LEU A 334 17.32 1.21 0.56
CA LEU A 334 17.89 -0.11 0.37
C LEU A 334 18.10 -0.41 -1.12
N VAL A 335 19.13 -1.19 -1.42
CA VAL A 335 19.50 -1.61 -2.76
C VAL A 335 19.45 -3.13 -2.87
N SER A 336 18.68 -3.59 -3.86
CA SER A 336 18.48 -5.02 -4.14
C SER A 336 19.40 -5.48 -5.28
N ILE A 337 20.61 -5.89 -4.93
CA ILE A 337 21.68 -6.54 -5.72
C ILE A 337 22.35 -7.48 -4.71
N SER A 338 22.75 -8.72 -4.95
CA SER A 338 23.49 -9.59 -3.99
C SER A 338 23.16 -9.56 -2.46
N GLU A 339 21.93 -9.25 -2.04
CA GLU A 339 21.58 -9.10 -0.61
C GLU A 339 20.88 -10.32 0.02
N ASP A 340 20.59 -11.38 -0.74
CA ASP A 340 19.68 -12.48 -0.36
C ASP A 340 20.43 -13.83 -0.30
N LEU A 341 21.38 -13.98 0.62
CA LEU A 341 22.34 -15.08 0.57
C LEU A 341 21.79 -16.36 1.20
N GLY A 342 21.87 -17.48 0.50
CA GLY A 342 21.57 -18.80 1.06
C GLY A 342 22.86 -19.49 1.51
N ILE A 343 23.05 -19.68 2.81
CA ILE A 343 24.31 -20.08 3.43
C ILE A 343 24.14 -21.38 4.23
N PRO A 344 25.08 -22.35 4.13
CA PRO A 344 25.08 -23.52 5.02
C PRO A 344 25.09 -23.09 6.49
N PRO A 345 24.25 -23.67 7.38
CA PRO A 345 24.11 -23.21 8.77
C PRO A 345 25.43 -23.04 9.53
N THR A 346 26.39 -23.95 9.32
CA THR A 346 27.72 -23.91 9.95
C THR A 346 28.59 -22.72 9.54
N LYS A 347 28.22 -22.02 8.46
CA LYS A 347 28.98 -20.90 7.89
C LYS A 347 28.34 -19.53 8.16
N ILE A 348 27.15 -19.49 8.73
CA ILE A 348 26.42 -18.25 8.95
C ILE A 348 27.21 -17.23 9.81
N PRO A 349 27.80 -17.60 10.97
CA PRO A 349 28.57 -16.64 11.76
C PRO A 349 29.75 -16.02 11.00
N GLU A 350 30.41 -16.81 10.16
CA GLU A 350 31.53 -16.37 9.32
C GLU A 350 31.06 -15.39 8.22
N VAL A 351 29.94 -15.69 7.57
CA VAL A 351 29.35 -14.81 6.54
C VAL A 351 28.91 -13.47 7.12
N ILE A 352 28.23 -13.48 8.27
CA ILE A 352 27.83 -12.25 8.96
C ILE A 352 29.07 -11.39 9.25
N LYS A 353 30.16 -12.01 9.75
CA LYS A 353 31.39 -11.30 10.05
C LYS A 353 31.99 -10.65 8.80
N ARG A 354 32.18 -11.43 7.74
CA ARG A 354 32.79 -10.95 6.50
C ARG A 354 31.92 -9.91 5.80
N ALA A 355 30.59 -10.00 5.91
CA ALA A 355 29.69 -8.96 5.41
C ALA A 355 29.87 -7.62 6.14
N GLN A 356 30.08 -7.64 7.47
CA GLN A 356 30.41 -6.43 8.23
C GLN A 356 31.80 -5.87 7.84
N GLU A 357 32.79 -6.74 7.61
CA GLU A 357 34.12 -6.32 7.10
C GLU A 357 34.01 -5.68 5.70
N ILE A 358 33.14 -6.19 4.81
CA ILE A 358 32.84 -5.59 3.50
C ILE A 358 32.18 -4.22 3.68
N SER A 359 31.21 -4.09 4.60
CA SER A 359 30.56 -2.82 4.93
C SER A 359 31.57 -1.75 5.38
N GLU A 360 32.52 -2.11 6.26
CA GLU A 360 33.60 -1.22 6.70
C GLU A 360 34.57 -0.88 5.57
N LYS A 361 35.00 -1.87 4.79
CA LYS A 361 35.95 -1.72 3.67
C LYS A 361 35.46 -0.72 2.62
N TYR A 362 34.18 -0.78 2.27
CA TYR A 362 33.57 0.09 1.27
C TYR A 362 32.89 1.32 1.87
N ASP A 363 32.84 1.47 3.20
CA ASP A 363 32.14 2.54 3.91
C ASP A 363 30.68 2.70 3.43
N LEU A 364 29.97 1.58 3.44
CA LEU A 364 28.55 1.49 3.10
C LEU A 364 27.76 1.00 4.31
N LEU A 365 26.60 1.60 4.56
CA LEU A 365 25.69 1.09 5.59
C LEU A 365 25.11 -0.24 5.13
N LEU A 366 25.39 -1.30 5.88
CA LEU A 366 24.87 -2.65 5.65
C LEU A 366 24.05 -3.10 6.86
N THR A 367 22.85 -3.60 6.59
CA THR A 367 21.95 -4.16 7.61
C THR A 367 21.90 -5.68 7.45
N THR A 368 21.95 -6.40 8.57
CA THR A 368 21.90 -7.86 8.61
C THR A 368 20.64 -8.34 9.32
N PHE A 369 19.83 -9.11 8.61
CA PHE A 369 18.63 -9.77 9.13
C PHE A 369 18.32 -11.02 8.29
N GLY A 370 17.39 -11.86 8.71
CA GLY A 370 16.88 -12.92 7.82
C GLY A 370 16.41 -14.18 8.52
N HIS A 371 15.94 -15.11 7.70
CA HIS A 371 15.38 -16.39 8.09
C HIS A 371 16.49 -17.41 8.37
N ILE A 372 17.35 -17.09 9.34
CA ILE A 372 18.58 -17.81 9.63
C ILE A 372 18.36 -19.30 9.95
N GLY A 373 17.14 -19.68 10.33
CA GLY A 373 16.70 -21.07 10.54
C GLY A 373 16.84 -21.99 9.32
N ASP A 374 16.68 -21.47 8.11
CA ASP A 374 16.84 -22.24 6.86
C ASP A 374 18.13 -21.90 6.10
N GLY A 375 18.98 -21.05 6.69
CA GLY A 375 20.23 -20.61 6.09
C GLY A 375 20.13 -19.33 5.28
N ASN A 376 18.97 -18.68 5.21
CA ASN A 376 18.83 -17.40 4.51
C ASN A 376 19.33 -16.21 5.36
N VAL A 377 20.32 -15.48 4.85
CA VAL A 377 20.92 -14.30 5.48
C VAL A 377 20.82 -13.12 4.52
N HIS A 378 20.07 -12.09 4.91
CA HIS A 378 20.03 -10.84 4.18
C HIS A 378 21.12 -9.88 4.66
N THR A 379 21.92 -9.38 3.72
CA THR A 379 22.99 -8.39 3.94
C THR A 379 22.75 -7.18 3.05
N THR A 380 21.77 -6.36 3.43
CA THR A 380 21.22 -5.31 2.57
C THR A 380 21.94 -3.99 2.75
N MET A 381 22.46 -3.44 1.65
CA MET A 381 23.09 -2.12 1.59
C MET A 381 22.05 -1.00 1.51
N VAL A 382 22.34 0.14 2.15
CA VAL A 382 21.52 1.35 2.13
C VAL A 382 22.34 2.52 1.58
N THR A 383 21.91 3.09 0.44
CA THR A 383 22.70 4.09 -0.31
C THR A 383 21.85 5.26 -0.79
N ASP A 384 22.48 6.40 -1.03
CA ASP A 384 21.89 7.58 -1.66
C ASP A 384 21.84 7.38 -3.18
N MET A 385 20.63 7.45 -3.74
CA MET A 385 20.39 7.21 -5.17
C MET A 385 21.05 8.26 -6.07
N ARG A 386 21.36 9.44 -5.54
CA ARG A 386 21.97 10.56 -6.26
C ARG A 386 23.50 10.52 -6.22
N SER A 387 24.09 9.71 -5.35
CA SER A 387 25.53 9.73 -5.11
C SER A 387 26.28 8.77 -6.03
N LYS A 388 26.93 9.33 -7.06
CA LYS A 388 27.85 8.59 -7.92
C LYS A 388 28.91 7.83 -7.11
N ALA A 389 29.50 8.49 -6.12
CA ALA A 389 30.57 7.94 -5.30
C ALA A 389 30.10 6.77 -4.43
N GLU A 390 28.85 6.77 -3.95
CA GLU A 390 28.31 5.59 -3.27
C GLU A 390 28.07 4.44 -4.26
N TRP A 391 27.48 4.69 -5.44
CA TRP A 391 27.25 3.67 -6.47
C TRP A 391 28.54 3.02 -7.01
N GLU A 392 29.64 3.77 -7.09
CA GLU A 392 30.97 3.23 -7.45
C GLU A 392 31.51 2.24 -6.39
N ARG A 393 31.07 2.35 -5.13
CA ARG A 393 31.42 1.46 -4.02
C ARG A 393 30.44 0.29 -3.86
N VAL A 394 29.16 0.51 -4.16
CA VAL A 394 28.10 -0.52 -4.09
C VAL A 394 28.41 -1.70 -5.01
N ARG A 395 28.86 -1.44 -6.24
CA ARG A 395 29.21 -2.48 -7.21
C ARG A 395 30.22 -3.50 -6.67
N PRO A 396 31.46 -3.10 -6.31
CA PRO A 396 32.44 -4.06 -5.84
C PRO A 396 32.03 -4.72 -4.50
N ALA A 397 31.27 -4.03 -3.65
CA ALA A 397 30.71 -4.64 -2.44
C ALA A 397 29.68 -5.75 -2.77
N ALA A 398 28.80 -5.52 -3.74
CA ALA A 398 27.84 -6.52 -4.21
C ALA A 398 28.52 -7.74 -4.84
N ASP A 399 29.59 -7.52 -5.61
CA ASP A 399 30.40 -8.59 -6.17
C ASP A 399 31.08 -9.41 -5.07
N GLU A 400 31.72 -8.77 -4.08
CA GLU A 400 32.40 -9.47 -2.98
C GLU A 400 31.42 -10.24 -2.07
N LEU A 401 30.20 -9.74 -1.85
CA LEU A 401 29.14 -10.47 -1.17
C LEU A 401 28.69 -11.72 -1.94
N ALA A 402 28.52 -11.59 -3.27
CA ALA A 402 28.21 -12.73 -4.12
C ALA A 402 29.33 -13.77 -4.10
N GLU A 403 30.59 -13.34 -4.15
CA GLU A 403 31.76 -14.21 -4.04
C GLU A 403 31.82 -14.92 -2.70
N LEU A 404 31.61 -14.20 -1.61
CA LEU A 404 31.55 -14.74 -0.26
C LEU A 404 30.51 -15.87 -0.17
N ALA A 405 29.31 -15.69 -0.71
CA ALA A 405 28.28 -16.73 -0.69
C ALA A 405 28.74 -18.01 -1.41
N LEU A 406 29.36 -17.87 -2.58
CA LEU A 406 29.88 -19.00 -3.36
C LEU A 406 31.07 -19.69 -2.66
N GLU A 407 32.00 -18.91 -2.09
CA GLU A 407 33.14 -19.44 -1.31
C GLU A 407 32.69 -20.29 -0.13
N MET A 408 31.55 -19.93 0.48
CA MET A 408 30.97 -20.66 1.61
C MET A 408 30.16 -21.88 1.19
N GLY A 409 30.12 -22.21 -0.11
CA GLY A 409 29.31 -23.30 -0.65
C GLY A 409 27.81 -23.01 -0.62
N GLY A 410 27.43 -21.73 -0.57
CA GLY A 410 26.07 -21.24 -0.59
C GLY A 410 25.59 -20.80 -1.98
N THR A 411 24.54 -19.99 -1.99
CA THR A 411 23.95 -19.38 -3.19
C THR A 411 23.74 -17.87 -3.01
N ILE A 412 23.80 -17.13 -4.12
CA ILE A 412 23.64 -15.67 -4.15
C ILE A 412 22.16 -15.24 -4.01
N THR A 413 21.22 -16.17 -4.17
CA THR A 413 19.78 -15.94 -3.92
C THR A 413 19.16 -17.15 -3.23
N ALA A 414 18.60 -16.94 -2.05
CA ALA A 414 17.85 -17.95 -1.31
C ALA A 414 16.38 -17.99 -1.75
N GLU A 415 15.74 -16.83 -1.92
CA GLU A 415 14.28 -16.73 -2.13
C GLU A 415 13.80 -15.71 -3.17
N HIS A 416 14.57 -14.65 -3.43
CA HIS A 416 14.15 -13.55 -4.30
C HIS A 416 14.16 -13.91 -5.79
N GLY A 417 14.82 -14.99 -6.16
CA GLY A 417 15.01 -15.42 -7.54
C GLY A 417 16.20 -14.72 -8.20
N THR A 418 16.30 -14.88 -9.51
CA THR A 418 17.46 -14.40 -10.27
C THR A 418 17.17 -13.06 -10.94
N GLY A 419 16.07 -12.95 -11.69
CA GLY A 419 15.70 -11.77 -12.46
C GLY A 419 16.85 -11.20 -13.32
N LEU A 420 16.96 -9.87 -13.30
CA LEU A 420 18.07 -9.08 -13.86
C LEU A 420 19.22 -8.97 -12.84
N ALA A 421 18.88 -8.74 -11.58
CA ALA A 421 19.83 -8.38 -10.53
C ALA A 421 20.88 -9.45 -10.23
N ARG A 422 20.57 -10.73 -10.47
CA ARG A 422 21.52 -11.84 -10.28
C ARG A 422 22.03 -12.44 -11.59
N ASN A 423 21.53 -11.94 -12.72
CA ASN A 423 21.89 -12.41 -14.05
C ASN A 423 23.42 -12.46 -14.27
N PRO A 424 24.21 -11.43 -13.89
CA PRO A 424 25.67 -11.44 -14.09
C PRO A 424 26.42 -12.59 -13.41
N TYR A 425 25.84 -13.21 -12.38
CA TYR A 425 26.50 -14.25 -11.58
C TYR A 425 26.09 -15.68 -11.94
N MET A 426 25.10 -15.86 -12.83
CA MET A 426 24.52 -17.17 -13.17
C MET A 426 25.56 -18.15 -13.70
N GLU A 427 26.43 -17.73 -14.62
CA GLU A 427 27.46 -18.59 -15.19
C GLU A 427 28.48 -19.02 -14.13
N LYS A 428 28.84 -18.13 -13.20
CA LYS A 428 29.77 -18.42 -12.11
C LYS A 428 29.19 -19.44 -11.13
N GLN A 429 27.92 -19.33 -10.77
CA GLN A 429 27.29 -20.25 -9.82
C GLN A 429 26.91 -21.61 -10.45
N LEU A 430 26.36 -21.61 -11.68
CA LEU A 430 25.78 -22.82 -12.28
C LEU A 430 26.72 -23.56 -13.24
N GLY A 431 27.73 -22.86 -13.80
CA GLY A 431 28.63 -23.44 -14.80
C GLY A 431 27.87 -24.09 -15.97
N PRO A 432 28.25 -25.31 -16.40
CA PRO A 432 27.61 -26.01 -17.53
C PRO A 432 26.11 -26.29 -17.36
N ALA A 433 25.57 -26.26 -16.13
CA ALA A 433 24.12 -26.45 -15.92
C ALA A 433 23.30 -25.33 -16.55
N LEU A 434 23.86 -24.12 -16.69
CA LEU A 434 23.21 -23.02 -17.38
C LEU A 434 22.92 -23.35 -18.86
N ASP A 435 23.80 -24.09 -19.55
CA ASP A 435 23.57 -24.47 -20.94
C ASP A 435 22.42 -25.48 -21.10
N VAL A 436 22.15 -26.29 -20.06
CA VAL A 436 20.95 -27.13 -20.01
C VAL A 436 19.69 -26.27 -19.87
N MET A 437 19.71 -25.26 -18.98
CA MET A 437 18.61 -24.30 -18.85
C MET A 437 18.33 -23.57 -20.17
N ARG A 438 19.39 -23.13 -20.87
CA ARG A 438 19.29 -22.52 -22.21
C ARG A 438 18.67 -23.47 -23.23
N SER A 439 19.00 -24.75 -23.17
CA SER A 439 18.42 -25.76 -24.05
C SER A 439 16.92 -25.97 -23.79
N ILE A 440 16.51 -25.99 -22.53
CA ILE A 440 15.09 -26.05 -22.13
C ILE A 440 14.34 -24.80 -22.61
N LYS A 441 14.89 -23.62 -22.33
CA LYS A 441 14.33 -22.33 -22.80
C LYS A 441 14.12 -22.32 -24.30
N LYS A 442 15.14 -22.70 -25.08
CA LYS A 442 15.05 -22.75 -26.55
C LYS A 442 14.02 -23.76 -27.05
N ALA A 443 13.83 -24.87 -26.35
CA ALA A 443 12.84 -25.88 -26.73
C ALA A 443 11.40 -25.42 -26.47
N LEU A 444 11.15 -24.73 -25.36
CA LEU A 444 9.82 -24.25 -24.95
C LEU A 444 9.45 -22.89 -25.54
N ASP A 445 10.44 -22.07 -25.85
CA ASP A 445 10.29 -20.73 -26.42
C ASP A 445 11.37 -20.46 -27.49
N PRO A 446 11.21 -21.03 -28.70
CA PRO A 446 12.21 -20.93 -29.76
C PRO A 446 12.37 -19.51 -30.31
N ASN A 447 11.38 -18.63 -30.13
CA ASN A 447 11.44 -17.23 -30.55
C ASN A 447 11.92 -16.27 -29.44
N ASN A 448 12.22 -16.79 -28.24
CA ASN A 448 12.63 -16.01 -27.07
C ASN A 448 11.67 -14.87 -26.71
N ILE A 449 10.36 -15.09 -26.82
CA ILE A 449 9.35 -14.06 -26.50
C ILE A 449 9.01 -14.00 -25.01
N LEU A 450 9.16 -15.09 -24.26
CA LEU A 450 8.76 -15.16 -22.85
C LEU A 450 9.84 -14.57 -21.93
N ASN A 451 9.55 -13.40 -21.39
CA ASN A 451 10.37 -12.67 -20.43
C ASN A 451 11.88 -12.62 -20.78
N PRO A 452 12.27 -12.12 -21.97
CA PRO A 452 13.66 -12.09 -22.41
C PRO A 452 14.53 -11.14 -21.57
N GLY A 453 15.82 -11.45 -21.51
CA GLY A 453 16.85 -10.66 -20.82
C GLY A 453 17.15 -11.09 -19.37
N LYS A 454 16.52 -12.16 -18.88
CA LYS A 454 16.60 -12.61 -17.47
C LYS A 454 17.29 -13.96 -17.35
N MET A 455 17.81 -14.23 -16.16
CA MET A 455 18.37 -15.53 -15.78
C MET A 455 19.54 -16.05 -16.63
N GLY A 456 20.21 -15.20 -17.41
CA GLY A 456 21.40 -15.56 -18.20
C GLY A 456 21.13 -16.57 -19.32
N LEU A 457 19.87 -16.65 -19.76
CA LEU A 457 19.42 -17.62 -20.76
C LEU A 457 19.88 -17.23 -22.18
N GLU A 458 20.19 -15.97 -22.41
CA GLU A 458 20.86 -15.51 -23.61
C GLU A 458 22.38 -15.63 -23.49
N LYS A 459 23.07 -15.86 -24.61
CA LYS A 459 24.56 -15.87 -24.68
C LYS A 459 25.11 -14.43 -24.76
N LYS A 460 24.62 -13.54 -23.91
CA LYS A 460 25.10 -12.18 -23.72
C LYS A 460 25.72 -12.07 -22.32
N LYS A 461 26.77 -11.27 -22.18
CA LYS A 461 27.30 -10.90 -20.86
C LYS A 461 26.47 -9.77 -20.29
N TYR A 462 25.96 -9.97 -19.08
CA TYR A 462 25.15 -8.99 -18.36
C TYR A 462 25.99 -8.28 -17.30
N ASP A 463 25.66 -7.01 -17.05
CA ASP A 463 26.22 -6.19 -15.99
C ASP A 463 25.14 -5.87 -14.93
N ILE A 464 25.54 -5.67 -13.67
CA ILE A 464 24.60 -5.36 -12.58
C ILE A 464 23.85 -4.03 -12.77
N TYR A 465 24.37 -3.12 -13.61
CA TYR A 465 23.74 -1.84 -13.96
C TYR A 465 23.19 -1.83 -15.40
N ASP A 466 23.05 -2.99 -16.05
CA ASP A 466 22.23 -3.06 -17.27
C ASP A 466 20.79 -2.65 -16.93
N TYR A 467 20.20 -1.72 -17.68
CA TYR A 467 18.87 -1.15 -17.40
C TYR A 467 18.76 -0.42 -16.04
N PHE A 468 19.84 0.23 -15.59
CA PHE A 468 19.90 0.92 -14.30
C PHE A 468 19.05 2.20 -14.25
N ALA A 469 18.11 2.25 -13.31
CA ALA A 469 17.06 3.26 -13.25
C ALA A 469 17.46 4.60 -12.62
N TYR A 470 18.67 4.69 -12.02
CA TYR A 470 19.11 5.89 -11.29
C TYR A 470 20.18 6.69 -12.02
N GLN A 471 20.58 6.28 -13.23
CA GLN A 471 21.54 7.04 -14.02
C GLN A 471 21.16 8.53 -14.16
N PRO A 472 19.89 8.90 -14.43
CA PRO A 472 19.51 10.32 -14.50
C PRO A 472 19.73 11.10 -13.20
N LEU A 473 19.57 10.47 -12.03
CA LEU A 473 19.82 11.11 -10.73
C LEU A 473 21.30 11.18 -10.37
N ILE A 474 22.14 10.32 -10.95
CA ILE A 474 23.59 10.44 -10.84
C ILE A 474 24.08 11.63 -11.69
N ASP A 475 23.53 11.78 -12.89
CA ASP A 475 23.91 12.85 -13.82
C ASP A 475 23.33 14.20 -13.39
N HIS A 476 22.14 14.21 -12.78
CA HIS A 476 21.44 15.38 -12.23
C HIS A 476 20.93 15.10 -10.81
N PRO A 477 21.80 15.21 -9.78
CA PRO A 477 21.45 14.93 -8.37
C PRO A 477 20.25 15.71 -7.84
N GLU A 478 20.09 16.96 -8.26
CA GLU A 478 18.95 17.81 -7.92
C GLU A 478 17.62 17.35 -8.54
N GLY A 479 17.66 16.47 -9.54
CA GLY A 479 16.53 16.09 -10.36
C GLY A 479 16.23 17.12 -11.46
N VAL A 480 15.87 16.65 -12.65
CA VAL A 480 15.54 17.50 -13.81
C VAL A 480 14.28 18.32 -13.55
N ASN A 481 13.32 17.74 -12.83
CA ASN A 481 11.99 18.29 -12.58
C ASN A 481 11.65 18.25 -11.08
N SER A 482 12.54 18.77 -10.23
CA SER A 482 12.38 18.79 -8.78
C SER A 482 11.02 19.34 -8.32
N PHE A 483 10.46 18.73 -7.28
CA PHE A 483 9.26 19.20 -6.57
C PHE A 483 9.59 19.90 -5.24
N GLY A 484 10.87 20.19 -5.00
CA GLY A 484 11.40 20.64 -3.71
C GLY A 484 12.05 19.50 -2.92
N GLU A 485 13.10 19.83 -2.18
CA GLU A 485 13.97 18.85 -1.50
C GLU A 485 13.21 17.87 -0.59
N GLU A 486 12.24 18.36 0.18
CA GLU A 486 11.44 17.52 1.08
C GLU A 486 10.61 16.49 0.31
N THR A 487 9.88 16.93 -0.71
CA THR A 487 9.05 16.07 -1.57
C THR A 487 9.90 15.06 -2.33
N ASP A 488 11.04 15.49 -2.87
CA ASP A 488 11.93 14.62 -3.62
C ASP A 488 12.57 13.55 -2.71
N ASN A 489 12.97 13.92 -1.49
CA ASN A 489 13.49 12.96 -0.50
C ASN A 489 12.43 11.96 -0.05
N GLU A 490 11.19 12.42 0.14
CA GLU A 490 10.07 11.55 0.49
C GLU A 490 9.73 10.58 -0.65
N LEU A 491 9.83 11.03 -1.91
CA LEU A 491 9.71 10.19 -3.09
C LEU A 491 10.80 9.12 -3.17
N LEU A 492 12.06 9.48 -2.91
CA LEU A 492 13.17 8.51 -2.93
C LEU A 492 13.13 7.49 -1.79
N ALA A 493 12.41 7.78 -0.69
CA ALA A 493 12.15 6.79 0.36
C ALA A 493 11.23 5.64 -0.11
N CYS A 494 10.49 5.82 -1.22
CA CYS A 494 9.66 4.78 -1.82
C CYS A 494 10.52 3.73 -2.53
N ILE A 495 10.39 2.47 -2.11
CA ILE A 495 11.06 1.32 -2.74
C ILE A 495 10.15 0.55 -3.72
N TYR A 496 8.96 1.06 -4.03
CA TYR A 496 8.01 0.44 -4.96
C TYR A 496 7.46 -0.95 -4.55
N CYS A 497 7.44 -1.26 -3.26
CA CYS A 497 6.97 -2.55 -2.73
C CYS A 497 5.49 -2.89 -2.95
N GLY A 498 4.63 -1.89 -3.19
CA GLY A 498 3.23 -2.11 -3.56
C GLY A 498 2.24 -2.31 -2.41
N PHE A 499 2.65 -2.34 -1.13
CA PHE A 499 1.72 -2.46 0.01
C PHE A 499 0.64 -1.37 0.03
N CYS A 500 0.97 -0.18 -0.44
CA CYS A 500 0.05 0.95 -0.56
C CYS A 500 -1.17 0.67 -1.48
N ARG A 501 -1.10 -0.35 -2.36
CA ARG A 501 -2.20 -0.78 -3.23
C ARG A 501 -3.39 -1.31 -2.44
N LEU A 502 -3.16 -1.93 -1.27
CA LEU A 502 -4.22 -2.52 -0.41
C LEU A 502 -5.27 -1.50 0.02
N GLY A 503 -4.81 -0.31 0.40
CA GLY A 503 -5.65 0.77 0.89
C GLY A 503 -6.13 1.74 -0.18
N CYS A 504 -5.57 1.69 -1.39
CA CYS A 504 -5.80 2.71 -2.40
C CYS A 504 -7.20 2.60 -3.00
N PRO A 505 -8.09 3.57 -2.77
CA PRO A 505 -9.49 3.44 -3.15
C PRO A 505 -9.73 3.70 -4.64
N THR A 506 -8.81 4.40 -5.31
CA THR A 506 -8.86 4.56 -6.77
C THR A 506 -8.43 3.26 -7.46
N PHE A 507 -7.49 2.52 -6.86
CA PHE A 507 -7.07 1.21 -7.36
C PHE A 507 -8.13 0.14 -7.19
N SER A 508 -8.92 0.16 -6.11
CA SER A 508 -9.98 -0.83 -5.90
C SER A 508 -11.11 -0.75 -6.93
N VAL A 509 -11.22 0.38 -7.62
CA VAL A 509 -12.19 0.59 -8.70
C VAL A 509 -11.54 0.39 -10.07
N THR A 510 -10.43 1.07 -10.32
CA THR A 510 -9.80 1.08 -11.66
C THR A 510 -8.96 -0.15 -11.97
N HIS A 511 -8.37 -0.76 -10.94
CA HIS A 511 -7.38 -1.82 -11.07
C HIS A 511 -6.24 -1.48 -12.07
N ARG A 512 -5.89 -0.20 -12.19
CA ARG A 512 -4.81 0.33 -13.04
C ARG A 512 -3.63 0.81 -12.19
N GLU A 513 -2.41 0.60 -12.68
CA GLU A 513 -1.21 0.91 -11.89
C GLU A 513 -1.01 2.42 -11.79
N SER A 514 -1.17 3.15 -12.89
CA SER A 514 -1.12 4.62 -12.93
C SER A 514 -2.17 5.31 -12.05
N ARG A 515 -3.21 4.57 -11.65
CA ARG A 515 -4.30 5.06 -10.80
C ARG A 515 -4.19 4.58 -9.36
N ASN A 516 -3.02 4.11 -8.93
CA ASN A 516 -2.74 3.76 -7.54
C ASN A 516 -1.54 4.50 -6.95
N ALA A 517 -1.29 4.32 -5.65
CA ALA A 517 -0.22 5.03 -4.95
C ALA A 517 1.19 4.65 -5.41
N ARG A 518 1.49 3.37 -5.66
CA ARG A 518 2.79 2.93 -6.19
C ARG A 518 3.02 3.50 -7.58
N GLY A 519 2.08 3.33 -8.50
CA GLY A 519 2.22 3.84 -9.86
C GLY A 519 2.36 5.36 -9.91
N ARG A 520 1.67 6.11 -9.04
CA ARG A 520 1.88 7.57 -8.90
C ARG A 520 3.29 7.92 -8.40
N SER A 521 3.85 7.15 -7.46
CA SER A 521 5.26 7.34 -7.08
C SER A 521 6.21 7.01 -8.22
N VAL A 522 5.95 5.96 -9.02
CA VAL A 522 6.76 5.64 -10.21
C VAL A 522 6.69 6.78 -11.23
N LEU A 523 5.50 7.31 -11.49
CA LEU A 523 5.30 8.45 -12.39
C LEU A 523 5.99 9.71 -11.88
N ALA A 524 5.89 10.02 -10.58
CA ALA A 524 6.58 11.14 -9.97
C ALA A 524 8.12 11.00 -10.10
N PHE A 525 8.66 9.80 -9.89
CA PHE A 525 10.10 9.52 -10.09
C PHE A 525 10.54 9.71 -11.54
N ASN A 526 9.77 9.18 -12.49
CA ASN A 526 10.08 9.34 -13.91
C ASN A 526 9.93 10.79 -14.36
N LEU A 527 9.00 11.55 -13.78
CA LEU A 527 8.89 12.98 -14.02
C LEU A 527 10.12 13.72 -13.45
N LEU A 528 10.47 13.49 -12.18
CA LEU A 528 11.64 14.05 -11.50
C LEU A 528 12.92 13.86 -12.32
N ASN A 529 13.08 12.68 -12.93
CA ASN A 529 14.26 12.32 -13.72
C ASN A 529 14.22 12.83 -15.17
N GLY A 530 13.12 13.44 -15.63
CA GLY A 530 12.94 13.85 -17.03
C GLY A 530 12.68 12.68 -18.00
N THR A 531 12.39 11.48 -17.50
CA THR A 531 12.04 10.31 -18.32
C THR A 531 10.65 10.44 -18.95
N ILE A 532 9.76 11.20 -18.31
CA ILE A 532 8.50 11.65 -18.86
C ILE A 532 8.36 13.16 -18.67
N GLU A 533 7.68 13.79 -19.62
CA GLU A 533 7.34 15.20 -19.54
C GLU A 533 5.94 15.41 -18.93
N PRO A 534 5.67 16.58 -18.37
CA PRO A 534 4.33 17.04 -18.03
C PRO A 534 3.35 16.86 -19.20
N SER A 535 2.19 16.28 -18.91
CA SER A 535 1.16 15.98 -19.90
C SER A 535 -0.23 15.91 -19.27
N SER A 536 -1.27 16.01 -20.10
CA SER A 536 -2.66 15.87 -19.67
C SER A 536 -2.96 14.48 -19.11
N GLU A 537 -2.35 13.43 -19.68
CA GLU A 537 -2.50 12.04 -19.21
C GLU A 537 -1.87 11.86 -17.82
N LEU A 538 -0.72 12.51 -17.58
CA LEU A 538 -0.04 12.50 -16.29
C LEU A 538 -0.85 13.29 -15.25
N ALA A 539 -1.40 14.44 -15.65
CA ALA A 539 -2.34 15.18 -14.82
C ALA A 539 -3.55 14.32 -14.44
N GLU A 540 -4.17 13.61 -15.37
CA GLU A 540 -5.31 12.74 -15.04
C GLU A 540 -4.95 11.66 -14.01
N ALA A 541 -3.72 11.10 -14.07
CA ALA A 541 -3.21 10.16 -13.06
C ALA A 541 -3.14 10.77 -11.66
N MET A 542 -2.63 12.00 -11.57
CA MET A 542 -2.41 12.73 -10.33
C MET A 542 -3.71 13.31 -9.77
N TYR A 543 -4.55 13.95 -10.58
CA TYR A 543 -5.83 14.55 -10.18
C TYR A 543 -6.92 13.52 -9.87
N SER A 544 -6.76 12.26 -10.29
CA SER A 544 -7.58 11.14 -9.81
C SER A 544 -7.24 10.69 -8.38
N CYS A 545 -6.21 11.22 -7.73
CA CYS A 545 -5.88 10.90 -6.34
C CYS A 545 -6.80 11.64 -5.35
N THR A 546 -7.28 10.94 -4.32
CA THR A 546 -8.10 11.58 -3.26
C THR A 546 -7.28 12.26 -2.16
N THR A 547 -5.93 12.17 -2.21
CA THR A 547 -4.99 12.60 -1.16
C THR A 547 -5.38 12.11 0.25
N CYS A 548 -6.06 10.97 0.30
CA CYS A 548 -6.73 10.51 1.52
C CYS A 548 -5.81 9.85 2.55
N GLN A 549 -4.50 9.75 2.30
CA GLN A 549 -3.48 9.14 3.19
C GLN A 549 -3.66 7.64 3.52
N ALA A 550 -4.54 6.92 2.81
CA ALA A 550 -4.67 5.47 3.02
C ALA A 550 -3.35 4.75 2.68
N CYS A 551 -2.69 5.16 1.60
CA CYS A 551 -1.38 4.65 1.19
C CYS A 551 -0.31 4.83 2.29
N THR A 552 -0.26 5.98 2.96
CA THR A 552 0.65 6.26 4.09
C THR A 552 0.39 5.33 5.27
N TYR A 553 -0.88 4.94 5.49
CA TYR A 553 -1.22 3.97 6.54
C TYR A 553 -0.72 2.55 6.22
N PHE A 554 -0.96 2.09 4.99
CA PHE A 554 -0.56 0.75 4.54
C PHE A 554 0.93 0.63 4.20
N CYS A 555 1.60 1.75 3.92
CA CYS A 555 3.04 1.77 3.66
C CYS A 555 3.81 1.46 4.94
N PRO A 556 4.63 0.39 4.98
CA PRO A 556 5.45 0.09 6.16
C PRO A 556 6.41 1.23 6.50
N ALA A 557 7.04 1.82 5.48
CA ALA A 557 7.92 2.97 5.61
C ALA A 557 7.19 4.31 5.84
N ARG A 558 5.86 4.32 5.94
CA ARG A 558 5.04 5.53 6.09
C ARG A 558 5.30 6.60 5.03
N VAL A 559 5.58 6.20 3.79
CA VAL A 559 5.76 7.15 2.68
C VAL A 559 4.48 7.97 2.48
N LYS A 560 4.62 9.29 2.50
CA LYS A 560 3.56 10.27 2.35
C LYS A 560 3.29 10.56 0.88
N VAL A 561 2.64 9.59 0.24
CA VAL A 561 2.33 9.67 -1.20
C VAL A 561 1.35 10.82 -1.52
N ASP A 562 0.56 11.26 -0.55
CA ASP A 562 -0.27 12.46 -0.71
C ASP A 562 0.54 13.73 -0.91
N GLU A 563 1.61 13.96 -0.13
CA GLU A 563 2.52 15.11 -0.30
C GLU A 563 3.26 15.03 -1.64
N ILE A 564 3.70 13.83 -2.05
CA ILE A 564 4.30 13.59 -3.38
C ILE A 564 3.31 14.00 -4.50
N VAL A 565 2.05 13.58 -4.39
CA VAL A 565 1.03 13.93 -5.39
C VAL A 565 0.72 15.43 -5.38
N GLU A 566 0.67 16.06 -4.22
CA GLU A 566 0.45 17.51 -4.09
C GLU A 566 1.58 18.31 -4.76
N GLY A 567 2.85 17.96 -4.53
CA GLY A 567 3.99 18.60 -5.20
C GLY A 567 4.00 18.40 -6.72
N VAL A 568 3.63 17.21 -7.20
CA VAL A 568 3.49 16.98 -8.66
C VAL A 568 2.34 17.81 -9.23
N ARG A 569 1.20 17.92 -8.53
CA ARG A 569 0.06 18.74 -8.99
C ARG A 569 0.42 20.22 -9.07
N GLU A 570 1.16 20.76 -8.12
CA GLU A 570 1.66 22.14 -8.16
C GLU A 570 2.50 22.39 -9.41
N LYS A 571 3.43 21.48 -9.74
CA LYS A 571 4.20 21.58 -10.99
C LYS A 571 3.29 21.54 -12.23
N LEU A 572 2.41 20.55 -12.32
CA LEU A 572 1.50 20.40 -13.47
C LEU A 572 0.55 21.60 -13.61
N TYR A 573 0.11 22.19 -12.50
CA TYR A 573 -0.71 23.40 -12.49
C TYR A 573 0.04 24.58 -13.08
N ARG A 574 1.27 24.85 -12.60
CA ARG A 574 2.11 25.95 -13.11
C ARG A 574 2.42 25.81 -14.60
N GLU A 575 2.54 24.57 -15.09
CA GLU A 575 2.81 24.29 -16.50
C GLU A 575 1.54 24.22 -17.37
N GLY A 576 0.35 24.44 -16.80
CA GLY A 576 -0.89 24.55 -17.55
C GLY A 576 -1.55 23.21 -17.90
N TYR A 577 -1.20 22.12 -17.20
CA TYR A 577 -1.80 20.79 -17.40
C TYR A 577 -2.93 20.46 -16.41
N ALA A 578 -3.30 21.38 -15.52
CA ALA A 578 -4.42 21.17 -14.62
C ALA A 578 -5.72 20.92 -15.41
N PRO A 579 -6.53 19.90 -15.04
CA PRO A 579 -7.74 19.56 -15.78
C PRO A 579 -8.78 20.71 -15.82
N GLU A 580 -9.48 20.86 -16.94
CA GLU A 580 -10.53 21.88 -17.11
C GLU A 580 -11.60 21.88 -15.99
N PRO A 581 -12.16 20.73 -15.55
CA PRO A 581 -13.12 20.72 -14.43
C PRO A 581 -12.53 21.25 -13.13
N VAL A 582 -11.21 21.07 -12.93
CA VAL A 582 -10.48 21.57 -11.77
C VAL A 582 -10.29 23.09 -11.87
N LEU A 583 -9.90 23.60 -13.04
CA LEU A 583 -9.78 25.03 -13.32
C LEU A 583 -11.12 25.76 -13.17
N ALA A 584 -12.23 25.13 -13.56
CA ALA A 584 -13.57 25.68 -13.36
C ALA A 584 -13.88 25.91 -11.87
N VAL A 585 -13.46 25.00 -10.98
CA VAL A 585 -13.63 25.18 -9.53
C VAL A 585 -12.76 26.32 -9.02
N ARG A 586 -11.50 26.44 -9.49
CA ARG A 586 -10.62 27.58 -9.16
C ARG A 586 -11.28 28.90 -9.57
N ASP A 587 -11.76 28.98 -10.81
CA ASP A 587 -12.44 30.15 -11.36
C ASP A 587 -13.66 30.55 -10.53
N ASN A 588 -14.47 29.56 -10.11
CA ASN A 588 -15.62 29.80 -9.24
C ASN A 588 -15.19 30.41 -7.90
N ILE A 589 -14.15 29.86 -7.27
CA ILE A 589 -13.64 30.37 -6.00
C ILE A 589 -13.15 31.81 -6.17
N THR A 590 -12.38 32.11 -7.20
CA THR A 590 -11.84 33.45 -7.42
C THR A 590 -12.94 34.47 -7.74
N LYS A 591 -13.95 34.10 -8.54
CA LYS A 591 -15.04 35.00 -8.98
C LYS A 591 -16.11 35.21 -7.90
N THR A 592 -16.54 34.13 -7.26
CA THR A 592 -17.73 34.13 -6.38
C THR A 592 -17.39 33.89 -4.91
N GLY A 593 -16.16 33.48 -4.58
CA GLY A 593 -15.78 33.10 -3.23
C GLY A 593 -16.29 31.72 -2.81
N ASN A 594 -16.83 30.91 -3.71
CA ASN A 594 -17.28 29.55 -3.42
C ASN A 594 -17.07 28.61 -4.61
N VAL A 595 -17.18 27.29 -4.38
CA VAL A 595 -16.88 26.26 -5.41
C VAL A 595 -17.99 26.06 -6.45
N TYR A 596 -19.19 26.61 -6.23
CA TYR A 596 -20.41 26.30 -7.01
C TYR A 596 -20.86 27.41 -7.96
N ALA A 597 -20.10 28.51 -8.07
CA ALA A 597 -20.46 29.71 -8.84
C ALA A 597 -21.77 30.37 -8.37
N SER A 598 -22.24 30.07 -7.16
CA SER A 598 -23.44 30.69 -6.57
C SER A 598 -23.16 32.14 -6.17
N ALA A 599 -24.22 32.97 -6.17
CA ALA A 599 -24.14 34.31 -5.62
C ALA A 599 -23.82 34.26 -4.12
N ARG A 600 -23.06 35.24 -3.60
CA ARG A 600 -22.61 35.24 -2.20
C ARG A 600 -23.76 35.35 -1.22
N GLU A 601 -24.81 36.06 -1.64
CA GLU A 601 -26.03 36.30 -0.89
C GLU A 601 -26.80 35.00 -0.63
N GLU A 602 -26.71 34.02 -1.53
CA GLU A 602 -27.37 32.71 -1.39
C GLU A 602 -26.82 31.91 -0.20
N ARG A 603 -25.61 32.23 0.30
CA ARG A 603 -25.00 31.52 1.44
C ARG A 603 -25.90 31.50 2.67
N ILE A 604 -26.58 32.61 2.95
CA ILE A 604 -27.41 32.77 4.14
C ILE A 604 -28.85 32.28 3.91
N ASP A 605 -29.19 31.82 2.69
CA ASP A 605 -30.53 31.31 2.42
C ASP A 605 -30.87 30.08 3.25
N ILE A 606 -29.84 29.33 3.64
CA ILE A 606 -29.96 28.13 4.44
C ILE A 606 -29.92 28.36 5.95
N TYR A 607 -29.76 29.61 6.39
CA TYR A 607 -29.80 29.93 7.81
C TYR A 607 -31.22 29.72 8.37
N PRO A 608 -31.33 29.27 9.63
CA PRO A 608 -32.61 29.32 10.34
C PRO A 608 -33.21 30.73 10.29
N PRO A 609 -34.55 30.88 10.23
CA PRO A 609 -35.21 32.17 9.97
C PRO A 609 -34.72 33.32 10.86
N ALA A 610 -34.56 33.09 12.16
CA ALA A 610 -34.10 34.11 13.11
C ALA A 610 -32.65 34.57 12.85
N LEU A 611 -31.76 33.65 12.46
CA LEU A 611 -30.38 34.00 12.11
C LEU A 611 -30.32 34.68 10.74
N LYS A 612 -31.13 34.24 9.77
CA LYS A 612 -31.23 34.85 8.45
C LYS A 612 -31.70 36.30 8.55
N GLU A 613 -32.73 36.56 9.35
CA GLU A 613 -33.24 37.92 9.57
C GLU A 613 -32.15 38.84 10.16
N LYS A 614 -31.41 38.36 11.18
CA LYS A 614 -30.27 39.10 11.73
C LYS A 614 -29.18 39.35 10.69
N ALA A 615 -28.87 38.36 9.85
CA ALA A 615 -27.87 38.50 8.79
C ALA A 615 -28.26 39.53 7.73
N VAL A 616 -29.51 39.49 7.25
CA VAL A 616 -30.03 40.43 6.24
C VAL A 616 -30.08 41.86 6.76
N ASN A 617 -30.43 42.04 8.03
CA ASN A 617 -30.54 43.37 8.66
C ASN A 617 -29.20 43.90 9.22
N ALA A 618 -28.08 43.22 8.97
CA ALA A 618 -26.76 43.53 9.55
C ALA A 618 -26.78 43.64 11.09
N GLN A 619 -27.55 42.77 11.74
CA GLN A 619 -27.74 42.67 13.20
C GLN A 619 -27.06 41.43 13.80
N LEU A 620 -26.11 40.83 13.10
CA LEU A 620 -25.24 39.80 13.68
C LEU A 620 -24.31 40.43 14.71
N LYS A 621 -23.89 39.65 15.71
CA LYS A 621 -22.91 40.09 16.71
C LYS A 621 -21.60 40.43 16.01
N THR A 622 -21.06 41.62 16.26
CA THR A 622 -19.74 42.03 15.75
C THR A 622 -18.61 41.29 16.46
N GLU A 623 -18.82 40.96 17.74
CA GLU A 623 -17.92 40.15 18.57
C GLU A 623 -18.72 39.05 19.26
N ALA A 624 -18.21 37.82 19.23
CA ALA A 624 -18.77 36.66 19.93
C ALA A 624 -17.63 35.70 20.31
N GLU A 625 -17.81 34.88 21.34
CA GLU A 625 -16.79 33.90 21.76
C GLU A 625 -16.44 32.91 20.64
N THR A 626 -17.45 32.47 19.87
CA THR A 626 -17.33 31.48 18.81
C THR A 626 -17.67 32.03 17.41
N LEU A 627 -16.81 31.76 16.43
CA LEU A 627 -17.11 31.97 15.01
C LEU A 627 -17.58 30.66 14.37
N LEU A 628 -18.77 30.64 13.79
CA LEU A 628 -19.21 29.52 12.95
C LEU A 628 -18.78 29.74 11.50
N PHE A 629 -17.90 28.87 11.00
CA PHE A 629 -17.47 28.85 9.60
C PHE A 629 -18.15 27.68 8.88
N MET A 630 -19.16 27.97 8.07
CA MET A 630 -20.05 26.95 7.51
C MET A 630 -19.39 26.18 6.37
N GLY A 631 -18.57 26.85 5.55
CA GLY A 631 -17.92 26.29 4.39
C GLY A 631 -18.87 26.11 3.18
N CYS A 632 -18.30 25.84 2.01
CA CYS A 632 -19.07 25.88 0.76
C CYS A 632 -20.09 24.73 0.64
N VAL A 633 -19.69 23.48 0.93
CA VAL A 633 -20.58 22.31 0.76
C VAL A 633 -21.84 22.42 1.65
N PRO A 634 -21.71 22.72 2.96
CA PRO A 634 -22.89 22.89 3.82
C PRO A 634 -23.77 24.08 3.44
N SER A 635 -23.19 25.18 2.94
CA SER A 635 -23.96 26.38 2.59
C SER A 635 -24.73 26.30 1.28
N TYR A 636 -24.18 25.64 0.26
CA TYR A 636 -24.75 25.70 -1.11
C TYR A 636 -25.27 24.35 -1.62
N LEU A 637 -24.80 23.22 -1.09
CA LEU A 637 -25.16 21.89 -1.59
C LEU A 637 -26.01 21.09 -0.61
N ASP A 638 -25.68 21.09 0.68
CA ASP A 638 -26.42 20.32 1.69
C ASP A 638 -27.30 21.20 2.59
N MET A 639 -28.55 21.36 2.15
CA MET A 639 -29.59 22.18 2.80
C MET A 639 -30.02 21.74 4.22
N LYS A 640 -29.36 20.75 4.83
CA LYS A 640 -29.70 20.28 6.18
C LYS A 640 -28.59 20.54 7.19
N MET A 641 -27.34 20.65 6.76
CA MET A 641 -26.20 20.69 7.68
C MET A 641 -26.16 21.97 8.50
N VAL A 642 -26.31 23.14 7.88
CA VAL A 642 -26.25 24.43 8.60
C VAL A 642 -27.34 24.54 9.67
N PRO A 643 -28.64 24.29 9.37
CA PRO A 643 -29.67 24.26 10.41
C PRO A 643 -29.43 23.20 11.49
N SER A 644 -28.90 22.04 11.10
CA SER A 644 -28.62 20.94 12.05
C SER A 644 -27.41 21.19 12.93
N LEU A 645 -26.48 22.07 12.53
CA LEU A 645 -25.42 22.55 13.41
C LEU A 645 -25.93 23.65 14.33
N ILE A 646 -26.72 24.60 13.83
CA ILE A 646 -27.18 25.74 14.63
C ILE A 646 -28.14 25.31 15.75
N LYS A 647 -29.11 24.43 15.45
CA LYS A 647 -30.10 23.98 16.44
C LYS A 647 -29.49 23.49 17.77
N PRO A 648 -28.49 22.57 17.78
CA PRO A 648 -27.84 22.17 19.03
C PRO A 648 -27.07 23.29 19.74
N LEU A 649 -26.49 24.22 18.98
CA LEU A 649 -25.75 25.35 19.55
C LEU A 649 -26.68 26.36 20.22
N ASP A 650 -27.83 26.65 19.61
CA ASP A 650 -28.90 27.47 20.21
C ASP A 650 -29.42 26.83 21.49
N ALA A 651 -29.68 25.51 21.47
CA ALA A 651 -30.17 24.78 22.65
C ALA A 651 -29.14 24.73 23.80
N ALA A 652 -27.85 24.85 23.47
CA ALA A 652 -26.75 24.89 24.43
C ALA A 652 -26.37 26.31 24.86
N ASP A 653 -27.06 27.34 24.36
CA ASP A 653 -26.79 28.76 24.60
C ASP A 653 -25.32 29.13 24.28
N VAL A 654 -24.84 28.72 23.10
CA VAL A 654 -23.48 29.04 22.63
C VAL A 654 -23.45 30.48 22.11
N ASP A 655 -22.51 31.29 22.60
CA ASP A 655 -22.29 32.65 22.10
C ASP A 655 -21.52 32.62 20.78
N TYR A 656 -22.25 32.72 19.65
CA TYR A 656 -21.64 32.67 18.34
C TYR A 656 -21.99 33.83 17.40
N THR A 657 -21.11 34.05 16.43
CA THR A 657 -21.34 34.87 15.22
C THR A 657 -20.96 34.10 13.95
N THR A 658 -21.19 34.70 12.78
CA THR A 658 -20.85 34.13 11.46
C THR A 658 -20.27 35.22 10.56
N LEU A 659 -19.50 34.85 9.54
CA LEU A 659 -19.09 35.79 8.50
C LEU A 659 -20.22 36.16 7.52
N SER A 660 -21.39 35.54 7.59
CA SER A 660 -22.54 35.82 6.71
C SER A 660 -22.12 35.75 5.23
N VAL A 661 -22.61 36.68 4.40
CA VAL A 661 -22.29 36.82 2.97
C VAL A 661 -20.81 37.13 2.69
N GLU A 662 -20.04 37.54 3.71
CA GLU A 662 -18.59 37.78 3.60
C GLU A 662 -17.77 36.48 3.72
N GLU A 663 -18.39 35.34 4.08
CA GLU A 663 -17.68 34.06 4.16
C GLU A 663 -17.26 33.57 2.76
N SER A 664 -15.96 33.57 2.50
CA SER A 664 -15.35 32.97 1.30
C SER A 664 -14.94 31.51 1.55
N CYS A 665 -14.57 30.80 0.49
CA CYS A 665 -14.00 29.47 0.56
C CYS A 665 -12.70 29.48 1.39
N CYS A 666 -12.51 28.47 2.25
CA CYS A 666 -11.26 28.29 3.00
C CYS A 666 -10.01 28.07 2.12
N GLY A 667 -10.19 27.80 0.82
CA GLY A 667 -9.09 27.57 -0.12
C GLY A 667 -8.64 26.11 -0.25
N PHE A 668 -9.19 25.16 0.52
CA PHE A 668 -8.76 23.75 0.47
C PHE A 668 -8.72 23.14 -0.96
N PRO A 669 -9.72 23.38 -1.83
CA PRO A 669 -9.63 22.89 -3.21
C PRO A 669 -8.46 23.51 -3.97
N LEU A 670 -8.18 24.81 -3.82
CA LEU A 670 -7.05 25.47 -4.49
C LEU A 670 -5.71 24.84 -4.10
N PHE A 671 -5.51 24.61 -2.80
CA PHE A 671 -4.33 23.88 -2.29
C PHE A 671 -4.20 22.50 -2.93
N LEU A 672 -5.26 21.69 -2.87
CA LEU A 672 -5.27 20.33 -3.46
C LEU A 672 -5.06 20.31 -4.98
N MET A 673 -5.36 21.42 -5.66
CA MET A 673 -5.20 21.55 -7.10
C MET A 673 -3.79 22.00 -7.51
N GLY A 674 -2.95 22.41 -6.57
CA GLY A 674 -1.66 23.02 -6.87
C GLY A 674 -1.73 24.51 -7.20
N ALA A 675 -2.88 25.16 -7.00
CA ALA A 675 -3.10 26.59 -7.22
C ALA A 675 -2.60 27.42 -6.01
N GLU A 676 -1.31 27.32 -5.73
CA GLU A 676 -0.69 27.80 -4.49
C GLU A 676 -0.83 29.33 -4.30
N ASP A 677 -0.64 30.10 -5.38
CA ASP A 677 -0.74 31.57 -5.34
C ASP A 677 -2.16 32.03 -5.01
N GLU A 678 -3.18 31.46 -5.69
CA GLU A 678 -4.58 31.76 -5.39
C GLU A 678 -4.98 31.29 -3.99
N PHE A 679 -4.43 30.16 -3.52
CA PHE A 679 -4.65 29.68 -2.17
C PHE A 679 -4.10 30.65 -1.12
N LYS A 680 -2.82 31.05 -1.22
CA LYS A 680 -2.18 31.97 -0.28
C LYS A 680 -2.89 33.33 -0.22
N ALA A 681 -3.17 33.92 -1.38
CA ALA A 681 -3.87 35.20 -1.48
C ALA A 681 -5.30 35.14 -0.91
N GLY A 682 -5.98 33.99 -1.04
CA GLY A 682 -7.29 33.77 -0.43
C GLY A 682 -7.22 33.56 1.10
N ALA A 683 -6.22 32.81 1.56
CA ALA A 683 -6.00 32.50 2.96
C ALA A 683 -5.65 33.76 3.78
N GLU A 684 -4.75 34.61 3.30
CA GLU A 684 -4.38 35.88 3.95
C GLU A 684 -5.61 36.76 4.21
N LYS A 685 -6.42 36.99 3.17
CA LYS A 685 -7.66 37.78 3.27
C LYS A 685 -8.65 37.19 4.26
N LEU A 686 -8.77 35.85 4.29
CA LEU A 686 -9.70 35.19 5.20
C LEU A 686 -9.19 35.22 6.64
N ILE A 687 -7.88 35.08 6.87
CA ILE A 687 -7.27 35.23 8.20
C ILE A 687 -7.55 36.63 8.76
N GLU A 688 -7.31 37.68 7.98
CA GLU A 688 -7.62 39.06 8.39
C GLU A 688 -9.09 39.22 8.75
N ARG A 689 -10.00 38.71 7.91
CA ARG A 689 -11.44 38.78 8.16
C ARG A 689 -11.85 38.04 9.42
N ILE A 690 -11.33 36.83 9.65
CA ILE A 690 -11.60 36.04 10.86
C ILE A 690 -11.16 36.83 12.11
N LYS A 691 -9.99 37.47 12.08
CA LYS A 691 -9.49 38.29 13.20
C LYS A 691 -10.39 39.48 13.53
N THR A 692 -11.09 40.05 12.54
CA THR A 692 -12.04 41.16 12.81
C THR A 692 -13.26 40.77 13.64
N THR A 693 -13.51 39.47 13.84
CA THR A 693 -14.66 38.99 14.63
C THR A 693 -14.40 38.93 16.15
N GLY A 694 -13.13 39.06 16.58
CA GLY A 694 -12.77 38.93 17.99
C GLY A 694 -13.01 37.54 18.62
N ALA A 695 -13.35 36.53 17.82
CA ALA A 695 -13.65 35.19 18.32
C ALA A 695 -12.40 34.45 18.81
N ASN A 696 -12.55 33.70 19.90
CA ASN A 696 -11.50 32.85 20.47
C ASN A 696 -11.60 31.40 19.98
N GLU A 697 -12.78 30.97 19.54
CA GLU A 697 -13.04 29.66 18.98
C GLU A 697 -13.59 29.77 17.55
N LEU A 698 -13.25 28.82 16.66
CA LEU A 698 -13.87 28.65 15.34
C LEU A 698 -14.44 27.25 15.22
N VAL A 699 -15.71 27.12 14.85
CA VAL A 699 -16.36 25.81 14.65
C VAL A 699 -16.76 25.65 13.18
N THR A 700 -16.37 24.53 12.58
CA THR A 700 -16.76 24.20 11.20
C THR A 700 -17.29 22.76 11.06
N PRO A 701 -18.38 22.52 10.30
CA PRO A 701 -18.86 21.17 9.99
C PRO A 701 -18.19 20.53 8.76
N CYS A 702 -17.20 21.21 8.17
CA CYS A 702 -16.48 20.72 7.00
C CYS A 702 -15.07 20.24 7.41
N ALA A 703 -14.83 18.93 7.25
CA ALA A 703 -13.52 18.33 7.53
C ALA A 703 -12.37 18.95 6.72
N GLY A 704 -12.64 19.36 5.47
CA GLY A 704 -11.65 20.06 4.64
C GLY A 704 -11.31 21.45 5.19
N CYS A 705 -12.31 22.23 5.59
CA CYS A 705 -12.08 23.54 6.24
C CYS A 705 -11.31 23.36 7.55
N TYR A 706 -11.68 22.35 8.35
CA TYR A 706 -10.98 22.00 9.58
C TYR A 706 -9.50 21.69 9.32
N LYS A 707 -9.21 20.83 8.33
CA LYS A 707 -7.83 20.50 7.92
C LYS A 707 -7.06 21.74 7.49
N THR A 708 -7.68 22.58 6.66
CA THR A 708 -7.06 23.80 6.15
C THR A 708 -6.68 24.76 7.27
N PHE A 709 -7.60 25.08 8.18
CA PHE A 709 -7.31 26.02 9.27
C PHE A 709 -6.29 25.49 10.28
N THR A 710 -6.25 24.18 10.52
CA THR A 710 -5.40 23.60 11.57
C THR A 710 -4.03 23.14 11.09
N LYS A 711 -3.90 22.69 9.83
CA LYS A 711 -2.64 22.13 9.31
C LYS A 711 -2.01 22.91 8.17
N ILE A 712 -2.79 23.67 7.40
CA ILE A 712 -2.28 24.33 6.18
C ILE A 712 -2.10 25.83 6.41
N TYR A 713 -3.08 26.51 7.02
CA TYR A 713 -2.98 27.94 7.35
C TYR A 713 -1.79 28.31 8.23
N PRO A 714 -1.28 27.48 9.16
CA PRO A 714 -0.08 27.80 9.92
C PRO A 714 1.16 28.12 9.06
N GLU A 715 1.20 27.68 7.80
CA GLU A 715 2.26 28.02 6.85
C GLU A 715 2.08 29.39 6.20
N VAL A 716 0.86 29.94 6.23
CA VAL A 716 0.50 31.25 5.66
C VAL A 716 0.45 32.33 6.74
N GLY A 717 -0.17 32.03 7.89
CA GLY A 717 -0.28 32.95 9.01
C GLY A 717 -1.11 32.42 10.17
N ASP A 718 -0.83 32.94 11.37
CA ASP A 718 -1.55 32.55 12.57
C ASP A 718 -2.99 33.07 12.57
N LEU A 719 -3.95 32.16 12.78
CA LEU A 719 -5.38 32.47 12.96
C LEU A 719 -5.65 33.16 14.30
N GLY A 720 -4.85 32.89 15.34
CA GLY A 720 -5.02 33.45 16.67
C GLY A 720 -6.24 32.94 17.44
N LEU A 721 -6.82 31.80 17.04
CA LEU A 721 -7.98 31.20 17.68
C LEU A 721 -7.91 29.66 17.71
N GLN A 722 -8.72 29.04 18.56
CA GLN A 722 -8.82 27.58 18.62
C GLN A 722 -9.85 27.07 17.60
N VAL A 723 -9.43 26.16 16.74
CA VAL A 723 -10.30 25.58 15.70
C VAL A 723 -10.87 24.24 16.15
N TYR A 724 -12.18 24.08 16.02
CA TYR A 724 -12.93 22.85 16.27
C TYR A 724 -13.66 22.37 15.02
N HIS A 725 -13.64 21.06 14.81
CA HIS A 725 -14.62 20.41 13.96
C HIS A 725 -15.94 20.23 14.73
N SER A 726 -17.09 20.29 14.04
CA SER A 726 -18.41 20.15 14.66
C SER A 726 -18.57 18.89 15.51
N VAL A 727 -17.96 17.77 15.10
CA VAL A 727 -17.93 16.51 15.88
C VAL A 727 -17.38 16.75 17.29
N HIS A 728 -16.18 17.33 17.41
CA HIS A 728 -15.56 17.60 18.70
C HIS A 728 -16.36 18.59 19.53
N TYR A 729 -16.87 19.64 18.87
CA TYR A 729 -17.60 20.67 19.57
C TYR A 729 -18.93 20.16 20.13
N LEU A 730 -19.67 19.35 19.36
CA LEU A 730 -20.90 18.72 19.83
C LEU A 730 -20.65 17.71 20.93
N GLU A 731 -19.59 16.89 20.83
CA GLU A 731 -19.23 15.96 21.90
C GLU A 731 -18.88 16.70 23.19
N LYS A 732 -18.08 17.78 23.12
CA LYS A 732 -17.76 18.67 24.24
C LYS A 732 -19.05 19.14 24.94
N LEU A 733 -19.99 19.72 24.18
CA LEU A 733 -21.26 20.22 24.73
C LEU A 733 -22.16 19.11 25.31
N ILE A 734 -22.15 17.91 24.72
CA ILE A 734 -22.87 16.74 25.25
C ILE A 734 -22.23 16.28 26.58
N ASN A 735 -20.90 16.26 26.66
CA ASN A 735 -20.17 15.86 27.87
C ASN A 735 -20.34 16.86 29.01
N GLU A 736 -20.40 18.16 28.70
CA GLU A 736 -20.71 19.23 29.64
C GLU A 736 -22.18 19.23 30.10
N GLY A 737 -23.03 18.40 29.49
CA GLY A 737 -24.46 18.32 29.81
C GLY A 737 -25.29 19.51 29.27
N ARG A 738 -24.69 20.36 28.44
CA ARG A 738 -25.35 21.48 27.74
C ARG A 738 -26.29 21.01 26.63
N ILE A 739 -25.97 19.86 26.01
CA ILE A 739 -26.86 19.16 25.07
C ILE A 739 -27.36 17.86 25.70
N LYS A 740 -28.68 17.68 25.74
CA LYS A 740 -29.33 16.45 26.20
C LYS A 740 -30.03 15.75 25.04
N LEU A 741 -29.61 14.53 24.73
CA LEU A 741 -30.17 13.70 23.66
C LEU A 741 -31.38 12.91 24.21
N LYS A 742 -32.59 13.15 23.70
CA LYS A 742 -33.84 12.63 24.30
C LYS A 742 -34.71 11.75 23.38
N GLY A 743 -34.44 11.69 22.08
CA GLY A 743 -35.26 10.89 21.16
C GLY A 743 -34.86 9.40 21.15
N ASP A 744 -35.75 8.58 20.58
CA ASP A 744 -35.48 7.17 20.25
C ASP A 744 -35.45 7.04 18.72
N LEU A 745 -34.28 6.68 18.18
CA LEU A 745 -34.13 6.50 16.74
C LEU A 745 -34.60 5.11 16.27
N GLY A 746 -34.45 4.06 17.10
CA GLY A 746 -34.80 2.68 16.76
C GLY A 746 -34.16 2.15 15.48
N LYS A 747 -32.93 2.57 15.15
CA LYS A 747 -32.24 2.25 13.88
C LYS A 747 -30.85 1.71 14.10
N LYS A 748 -30.44 0.84 13.18
CA LYS A 748 -29.07 0.35 13.06
C LYS A 748 -28.21 1.34 12.29
N VAL A 749 -27.17 1.87 12.92
CA VAL A 749 -26.38 2.99 12.40
C VAL A 749 -24.90 2.62 12.37
N THR A 750 -24.22 2.94 11.27
CA THR A 750 -22.77 2.86 11.15
C THR A 750 -22.17 4.25 10.91
N TYR A 751 -20.88 4.39 11.20
CA TYR A 751 -20.13 5.60 10.89
C TYR A 751 -19.14 5.37 9.73
N HIS A 752 -19.10 6.28 8.77
CA HIS A 752 -18.05 6.37 7.78
C HIS A 752 -16.98 7.34 8.28
N ASP A 753 -15.77 6.84 8.52
CA ASP A 753 -14.61 7.64 8.90
C ASP A 753 -14.11 8.51 7.73
N PRO A 754 -14.32 9.85 7.75
CA PRO A 754 -13.80 10.73 6.71
C PRO A 754 -12.28 10.78 6.81
N CYS A 755 -11.58 10.78 5.66
CA CYS A 755 -10.12 10.69 5.65
C CYS A 755 -9.43 11.85 6.38
N ASP A 756 -9.93 13.07 6.20
CA ASP A 756 -9.34 14.25 6.85
C ASP A 756 -9.51 14.19 8.38
N LEU A 757 -10.69 13.81 8.89
CA LEU A 757 -10.90 13.68 10.34
C LEU A 757 -10.12 12.49 10.93
N GLY A 758 -10.27 11.31 10.32
CA GLY A 758 -9.70 10.08 10.83
C GLY A 758 -8.18 10.01 10.67
N ARG A 759 -7.68 10.03 9.43
CA ARG A 759 -6.23 9.82 9.21
C ARG A 759 -5.39 11.03 9.57
N ALA A 760 -5.86 12.25 9.27
CA ALA A 760 -5.08 13.46 9.56
C ALA A 760 -5.15 13.89 11.04
N PHE A 761 -6.28 13.70 11.73
CA PHE A 761 -6.46 14.16 13.12
C PHE A 761 -6.71 13.07 14.16
N LYS A 762 -6.85 11.80 13.77
CA LYS A 762 -7.16 10.67 14.66
C LYS A 762 -8.52 10.76 15.35
N ILE A 763 -9.45 11.50 14.75
CA ILE A 763 -10.82 11.67 15.22
C ILE A 763 -11.62 10.44 14.78
N PHE A 764 -11.73 9.48 15.69
CA PHE A 764 -12.41 8.20 15.45
C PHE A 764 -13.44 7.91 16.54
N ASP A 765 -13.11 8.16 17.81
CA ASP A 765 -13.96 7.77 18.93
C ASP A 765 -15.06 8.79 19.18
N GLU A 766 -14.78 10.07 19.00
CA GLU A 766 -15.69 11.20 19.18
C GLU A 766 -17.04 11.03 18.44
N PRO A 767 -17.08 10.71 17.13
CA PRO A 767 -18.35 10.47 16.45
C PRO A 767 -19.07 9.21 16.97
N ARG A 768 -18.33 8.19 17.41
CA ARG A 768 -18.90 6.94 17.95
C ARG A 768 -19.51 7.18 19.32
N ASN A 769 -18.84 7.94 20.18
CA ASN A 769 -19.31 8.36 21.49
C ASN A 769 -20.61 9.15 21.38
N ILE A 770 -20.71 10.08 20.42
CA ILE A 770 -21.97 10.80 20.16
C ILE A 770 -23.09 9.83 19.79
N LEU A 771 -22.86 8.94 18.82
CA LEU A 771 -23.89 8.01 18.34
C LEU A 771 -24.35 7.04 19.44
N GLN A 772 -23.43 6.50 20.23
CA GLN A 772 -23.74 5.57 21.33
C GLN A 772 -24.51 6.22 22.49
N LYS A 773 -24.45 7.55 22.62
CA LYS A 773 -25.25 8.30 23.60
C LYS A 773 -26.68 8.59 23.13
N ILE A 774 -27.02 8.33 21.86
CA ILE A 774 -28.39 8.51 21.35
C ILE A 774 -29.26 7.34 21.82
N PRO A 775 -30.34 7.58 22.59
CA PRO A 775 -31.20 6.50 23.05
C PRO A 775 -31.82 5.69 21.88
N GLY A 776 -31.87 4.37 22.03
CA GLY A 776 -32.48 3.43 21.08
C GLY A 776 -31.75 3.27 19.73
N LEU A 777 -30.58 3.87 19.56
CA LEU A 777 -29.70 3.63 18.42
C LEU A 777 -28.87 2.35 18.64
N GLU A 778 -28.86 1.44 17.65
CA GLU A 778 -27.94 0.30 17.60
C GLU A 778 -26.73 0.66 16.73
N TYR A 779 -25.55 0.83 17.34
CA TYR A 779 -24.33 1.12 16.58
C TYR A 779 -23.70 -0.17 16.08
N VAL A 780 -23.35 -0.20 14.79
CA VAL A 780 -22.53 -1.27 14.20
C VAL A 780 -21.37 -0.69 13.42
N GLU A 781 -20.24 -1.39 13.49
CA GLU A 781 -19.01 -1.00 12.85
C GLU A 781 -18.86 -1.71 11.50
N MET A 782 -18.50 -0.97 10.45
CA MET A 782 -18.11 -1.58 9.17
C MET A 782 -16.81 -2.38 9.32
N GLY A 783 -16.66 -3.47 8.57
CA GLY A 783 -15.42 -4.26 8.60
C GLY A 783 -14.16 -3.45 8.28
N ARG A 784 -14.27 -2.49 7.35
CA ARG A 784 -13.20 -1.51 7.05
C ARG A 784 -13.54 -0.18 7.71
N ASN A 785 -13.00 0.05 8.90
CA ASN A 785 -13.21 1.25 9.71
C ASN A 785 -11.88 1.89 10.15
N ARG A 786 -11.97 3.06 10.79
CA ARG A 786 -10.84 3.82 11.34
C ARG A 786 -9.72 4.01 10.29
N LEU A 787 -8.49 3.61 10.60
CA LEU A 787 -7.35 3.72 9.69
C LEU A 787 -7.52 2.89 8.41
N GLN A 788 -8.28 1.79 8.47
CA GLN A 788 -8.59 0.91 7.34
C GLN A 788 -9.78 1.40 6.48
N ALA A 789 -10.49 2.45 6.90
CA ALA A 789 -11.60 2.99 6.13
C ALA A 789 -11.13 3.52 4.77
N ARG A 790 -11.76 3.08 3.67
CA ARG A 790 -11.49 3.64 2.34
C ARG A 790 -12.12 5.03 2.21
N CYS A 791 -11.49 5.91 1.42
CA CYS A 791 -12.08 7.20 1.06
C CYS A 791 -13.39 6.98 0.29
N CYS A 792 -14.38 7.85 0.52
CA CYS A 792 -15.63 7.83 -0.23
C CYS A 792 -15.52 8.43 -1.65
N GLY A 793 -14.41 9.08 -2.02
CA GLY A 793 -14.24 9.74 -3.33
C GLY A 793 -14.63 11.22 -3.38
N GLY A 794 -15.18 11.79 -2.31
CA GLY A 794 -15.56 13.21 -2.27
C GLY A 794 -14.40 14.21 -2.09
N GLY A 795 -13.17 13.74 -1.88
CA GLY A 795 -11.98 14.56 -1.58
C GLY A 795 -10.96 14.60 -2.71
N GLY A 796 -9.87 15.37 -2.51
CA GLY A 796 -8.71 15.41 -3.42
C GLY A 796 -8.96 16.01 -4.81
N GLY A 797 -10.13 16.63 -5.05
CA GLY A 797 -10.55 17.12 -6.37
C GLY A 797 -11.13 16.05 -7.29
N VAL A 798 -11.16 14.78 -6.87
CA VAL A 798 -11.62 13.64 -7.71
C VAL A 798 -13.07 13.79 -8.12
N GLN A 799 -13.95 14.24 -7.23
CA GLN A 799 -15.36 14.42 -7.55
C GLN A 799 -15.60 15.45 -8.68
N ALA A 800 -14.74 16.48 -8.77
CA ALA A 800 -14.81 17.47 -9.85
C ALA A 800 -14.16 16.93 -11.14
N ASN A 801 -13.00 16.27 -11.01
CA ASN A 801 -12.23 15.78 -12.15
C ASN A 801 -12.86 14.54 -12.82
N ASN A 802 -13.25 13.55 -12.02
CA ASN A 802 -13.78 12.26 -12.44
C ASN A 802 -14.94 11.82 -11.51
N PRO A 803 -16.15 12.36 -11.74
CA PRO A 803 -17.31 12.11 -10.87
C PRO A 803 -17.77 10.65 -10.88
N GLU A 804 -17.58 9.93 -12.00
CA GLU A 804 -17.95 8.51 -12.12
C GLU A 804 -17.09 7.66 -11.18
N LEU A 805 -15.76 7.83 -11.23
CA LEU A 805 -14.83 7.18 -10.32
C LEU A 805 -15.16 7.48 -8.85
N ALA A 806 -15.46 8.75 -8.53
CA ALA A 806 -15.84 9.14 -7.18
C ALA A 806 -17.13 8.42 -6.71
N ILE A 807 -18.12 8.26 -7.58
CA ILE A 807 -19.39 7.58 -7.26
C ILE A 807 -19.17 6.08 -7.04
N GLU A 808 -18.33 5.44 -7.84
CA GLU A 808 -18.01 4.02 -7.68
C GLU A 808 -17.27 3.74 -6.37
N MET A 809 -16.32 4.61 -5.99
CA MET A 809 -15.65 4.56 -4.68
C MET A 809 -16.65 4.70 -3.52
N ALA A 810 -17.61 5.63 -3.64
CA ALA A 810 -18.68 5.77 -2.65
C ALA A 810 -19.58 4.54 -2.59
N ALA A 811 -19.90 3.91 -3.72
CA ALA A 811 -20.72 2.72 -3.77
C ALA A 811 -20.06 1.54 -3.03
N GLU A 812 -18.75 1.35 -3.13
CA GLU A 812 -18.03 0.34 -2.32
C GLU A 812 -18.22 0.58 -0.82
N ARG A 813 -18.15 1.85 -0.38
CA ARG A 813 -18.37 2.20 1.03
C ARG A 813 -19.80 1.98 1.49
N VAL A 814 -20.78 2.21 0.62
CA VAL A 814 -22.19 1.91 0.93
C VAL A 814 -22.40 0.39 1.05
N ARG A 815 -21.74 -0.42 0.22
CA ARG A 815 -21.77 -1.90 0.36
C ARG A 815 -21.15 -2.38 1.67
N ASP A 816 -20.08 -1.75 2.14
CA ASP A 816 -19.52 -2.06 3.47
C ASP A 816 -20.54 -1.86 4.59
N ALA A 817 -21.35 -0.80 4.51
CA ALA A 817 -22.41 -0.53 5.47
C ALA A 817 -23.57 -1.53 5.36
N LEU A 818 -23.96 -1.89 4.13
CA LEU A 818 -25.00 -2.90 3.89
C LEU A 818 -24.59 -4.28 4.41
N ALA A 819 -23.30 -4.64 4.29
CA ALA A 819 -22.76 -5.91 4.76
C ALA A 819 -22.90 -6.12 6.28
N VAL A 820 -22.96 -5.04 7.05
CA VAL A 820 -23.18 -5.07 8.52
C VAL A 820 -24.63 -4.77 8.92
N GLY A 821 -25.53 -4.70 7.94
CA GLY A 821 -26.97 -4.48 8.13
C GLY A 821 -27.35 -3.06 8.54
N ALA A 822 -26.49 -2.05 8.31
CA ALA A 822 -26.78 -0.68 8.70
C ALA A 822 -27.93 -0.07 7.86
N GLU A 823 -28.84 0.64 8.52
CA GLU A 823 -29.92 1.40 7.89
C GLU A 823 -29.54 2.86 7.64
N ILE A 824 -28.56 3.38 8.39
CA ILE A 824 -28.04 4.75 8.25
C ILE A 824 -26.52 4.73 8.27
N ILE A 825 -25.92 5.41 7.29
CA ILE A 825 -24.49 5.76 7.27
C ILE A 825 -24.37 7.21 7.76
N VAL A 826 -23.65 7.41 8.84
CA VAL A 826 -23.35 8.74 9.37
C VAL A 826 -21.93 9.12 8.97
N SER A 827 -21.72 10.39 8.63
CA SER A 827 -20.40 10.97 8.33
C SER A 827 -20.25 12.28 9.08
N GLY A 828 -19.03 12.60 9.52
CA GLY A 828 -18.68 13.93 10.03
C GLY A 828 -18.19 14.88 8.94
N CYS A 829 -18.29 14.52 7.66
CA CYS A 829 -17.80 15.35 6.56
C CYS A 829 -18.89 15.56 5.50
N ALA A 830 -19.15 16.83 5.19
CA ALA A 830 -20.13 17.28 4.19
C ALA A 830 -19.89 16.69 2.80
N ALA A 831 -18.64 16.74 2.31
CA ALA A 831 -18.27 16.17 1.01
C ALA A 831 -18.46 14.64 0.98
N CYS A 832 -18.15 13.96 2.10
CA CYS A 832 -18.37 12.52 2.21
C CYS A 832 -19.86 12.18 2.19
N LYS A 833 -20.69 12.93 2.91
CA LYS A 833 -22.13 12.75 2.91
C LYS A 833 -22.74 12.91 1.52
N ASP A 834 -22.38 13.98 0.80
CA ASP A 834 -22.85 14.19 -0.56
C ASP A 834 -22.45 13.01 -1.48
N ASN A 835 -21.17 12.63 -1.47
CA ASN A 835 -20.71 11.59 -2.37
C ASN A 835 -21.25 10.20 -2.01
N LEU A 836 -21.40 9.89 -0.71
CA LEU A 836 -22.06 8.67 -0.25
C LEU A 836 -23.54 8.61 -0.63
N LYS A 837 -24.27 9.75 -0.65
CA LYS A 837 -25.64 9.78 -1.19
C LYS A 837 -25.67 9.42 -2.68
N LYS A 838 -24.72 9.96 -3.46
CA LYS A 838 -24.57 9.65 -4.89
C LYS A 838 -24.23 8.17 -5.10
N GLY A 839 -23.25 7.63 -4.36
CA GLY A 839 -22.89 6.21 -4.37
C GLY A 839 -24.05 5.30 -3.96
N ALA A 840 -24.82 5.67 -2.93
CA ALA A 840 -26.01 4.93 -2.54
C ALA A 840 -27.05 4.94 -3.65
N ASN A 841 -27.24 6.04 -4.39
CA ASN A 841 -28.17 6.09 -5.51
C ASN A 841 -27.70 5.31 -6.75
N ALA A 842 -26.39 5.10 -6.92
CA ALA A 842 -25.82 4.28 -8.00
C ALA A 842 -26.04 2.77 -7.77
N ILE A 843 -26.22 2.33 -6.52
CA ILE A 843 -26.51 0.93 -6.21
C ILE A 843 -27.97 0.60 -6.55
N PRO A 844 -28.25 -0.55 -7.20
CA PRO A 844 -29.62 -0.98 -7.50
C PRO A 844 -30.53 -0.95 -6.28
N LYS A 845 -31.77 -0.45 -6.42
CA LYS A 845 -32.73 -0.28 -5.31
C LYS A 845 -32.98 -1.57 -4.50
N LYS A 846 -32.94 -2.72 -5.17
CA LYS A 846 -33.10 -4.04 -4.54
C LYS A 846 -31.94 -4.39 -3.60
N GLU A 847 -30.73 -3.93 -3.90
CA GLU A 847 -29.52 -4.16 -3.10
C GLU A 847 -29.41 -3.14 -1.96
N ARG A 848 -29.58 -1.84 -2.23
CA ARG A 848 -29.41 -0.79 -1.21
C ARG A 848 -30.54 -0.67 -0.19
N GLY A 849 -31.71 -1.26 -0.47
CA GLY A 849 -32.89 -1.15 0.37
C GLY A 849 -33.30 0.31 0.65
N LYS A 850 -33.42 0.66 1.94
CA LYS A 850 -33.81 2.01 2.42
C LYS A 850 -32.65 2.76 3.11
N ILE A 851 -31.40 2.39 2.81
CA ILE A 851 -30.23 2.99 3.47
C ILE A 851 -30.24 4.52 3.31
N LYS A 852 -30.02 5.23 4.42
CA LYS A 852 -29.93 6.70 4.44
C LYS A 852 -28.50 7.12 4.72
N VAL A 853 -28.11 8.28 4.18
CA VAL A 853 -26.83 8.91 4.48
C VAL A 853 -27.10 10.23 5.17
N MET A 854 -26.52 10.42 6.36
CA MET A 854 -26.75 11.57 7.23
C MET A 854 -25.45 12.17 7.74
N ASP A 855 -25.47 13.46 8.06
CA ASP A 855 -24.39 14.08 8.82
C ASP A 855 -24.55 13.82 10.33
N ILE A 856 -23.45 13.82 11.07
CA ILE A 856 -23.47 13.74 12.55
C ILE A 856 -24.29 14.88 13.19
N THR A 857 -24.26 16.09 12.62
CA THR A 857 -25.06 17.24 13.09
C THR A 857 -26.55 16.96 12.96
N GLU A 858 -27.00 16.31 11.88
CA GLU A 858 -28.41 15.91 11.72
C GLU A 858 -28.82 14.85 12.75
N MET A 859 -27.91 13.95 13.12
CA MET A 859 -28.18 12.95 14.14
C MET A 859 -28.44 13.62 15.48
N VAL A 860 -27.59 14.57 15.88
CA VAL A 860 -27.74 15.33 17.13
C VAL A 860 -28.97 16.23 17.11
N ALA A 861 -29.18 17.01 16.05
CA ALA A 861 -30.30 17.96 15.94
C ALA A 861 -31.69 17.30 16.05
N LYS A 862 -31.81 16.03 15.62
CA LYS A 862 -33.04 15.24 15.75
C LYS A 862 -33.34 14.78 17.16
N GLN A 863 -32.36 14.80 18.07
CA GLN A 863 -32.52 14.36 19.46
C GLN A 863 -32.76 15.51 20.44
N ILE A 864 -32.82 16.75 19.92
CA ILE A 864 -33.05 17.95 20.71
C ILE A 864 -34.49 18.40 20.46
N ASP A 865 -35.22 18.68 21.54
CA ASP A 865 -36.59 19.20 21.48
C ASP A 865 -36.61 20.51 20.68
N GLY A 866 -37.68 20.72 19.92
CA GLY A 866 -37.86 21.91 19.08
C GLY A 866 -38.14 23.16 19.87
#